data_AF-A0A847FXB4-F1
#
_entry.id   AF-A0A847FXB4-F1
#
_cell.length_a   1.000
_cell.length_b   1.000
_cell.length_c   1.000
_cell.angle_alpha   90.00
_cell.angle_beta   90.00
_cell.angle_gamma   90.00
#
_symmetry.space_group_name_H-M   'P 1'
#
loop_
_entity.id
_entity.type
_entity.pdbx_description
1 polymer ?
#
loop_
_entity_poly.entity_id
_entity_poly.type
_entity_poly.pdbx_seq_one_letter_code
_entity_poly.pdbx_strand_id
1 'polypeptide(L)'
;PNQRNQLAGLLAEHRAYFPNLADQADRYIDLFPVHPYVIDVFERLPYFENRGIIGFTVDNVKPILNQPAPVFVAYDKVFDLINKTHEVRNQPGVDQVVRVVETLLGKANLLDARIREDAQRLVKALAVLRLLGGDKPLGATSQELADTLFITPSRKVVVDPNMARDHIERVMKNLRDVTVGQYIQYAQGRYSLDLEKTEDYDAEIDRKAQAAVMGHDDEIERAFREWAAGELGVGGQTSHIPGKGVYSDTAPWQTHKAFRSGLLVIGRADDAPSLAVGDYRFVLQGPVPGKSLGRQDEVVLGLEYTDELVKLLIRARAAQMLAQERVYPKVTAKLANDALADFQVKYLAALYESGTATYRGHKTPLKQLPARRQLNTLADMVDHVKGELLDAFFAERYPSYPILRTQVTAANLESEMARTLQSLDSMATKQIDQNSRGYLESLGAMADGHFTASASPACQLILKRIDENDATGKLTPVDDLARELVQAPWGLPKPMVQMLLGALLFNGYLVFVRQGGARLHAADIGPFIKNGLSAMADIVYVERDKDINVEAIAGLFEVLGLHAGYIRDKESRSDAVKELRLKGASLKEALQTLRPGLGDALAQAASIPKAPWQTIQELLNGLAWLDKPAATFADASQVSHLAKLDATPEYRATLKARLADLETLRTFLDDWAAGGLAAGIRRMLESVAVLPKIEGLVTLADAATITDLRRIATESEAIYIDPKQLLKADQRRPLRGKIEQFRPKYDQLYFGLHRRLVGEGAAWGDLAAVRKSTRFTALASLKSLPFISPAEFNLI
;
A
#
# COMPACT_ATOMS: atom_id res chain seq x y z
N PRO A 1 64.74 12.37 47.24
CA PRO A 1 64.65 12.92 45.87
C PRO A 1 64.18 11.91 44.81
N ASN A 2 64.74 10.69 44.77
CA ASN A 2 64.45 9.72 43.69
C ASN A 2 63.04 9.09 43.76
N GLN A 3 62.56 8.70 44.96
CA GLN A 3 61.25 8.06 45.14
C GLN A 3 60.07 9.02 44.92
N ARG A 4 60.19 10.28 45.36
CA ARG A 4 59.17 11.33 45.13
C ARG A 4 58.93 11.53 43.62
N ASN A 5 60.00 11.58 42.84
CA ASN A 5 59.94 11.75 41.38
C ASN A 5 59.37 10.51 40.68
N GLN A 6 59.69 9.31 41.15
CA GLN A 6 59.10 8.06 40.65
C GLN A 6 57.59 7.99 40.91
N LEU A 7 57.14 8.34 42.11
CA LEU A 7 55.71 8.41 42.46
C LEU A 7 54.99 9.51 41.66
N ALA A 8 55.61 10.67 41.48
CA ALA A 8 55.06 11.74 40.66
C ALA A 8 54.83 11.29 39.21
N GLY A 9 55.75 10.49 38.65
CA GLY A 9 55.61 9.87 37.33
C GLY A 9 54.46 8.85 37.26
N LEU A 10 54.37 7.95 38.23
CA LEU A 10 53.28 6.94 38.29
C LEU A 10 51.89 7.56 38.44
N LEU A 11 51.79 8.65 39.21
CA LEU A 11 50.53 9.36 39.44
C LEU A 11 50.16 10.30 38.28
N ALA A 12 51.09 10.64 37.38
CA ALA A 12 50.83 11.55 36.26
C ALA A 12 49.69 11.07 35.35
N GLU A 13 49.64 9.77 35.04
CA GLU A 13 48.57 9.16 34.23
C GLU A 13 47.20 9.20 34.92
N HIS A 14 47.17 9.33 36.24
CA HIS A 14 45.95 9.26 37.05
C HIS A 14 45.31 10.64 37.26
N ARG A 15 46.07 11.73 37.02
CA ARG A 15 45.58 13.12 37.13
C ARG A 15 44.43 13.44 36.18
N ALA A 16 44.34 12.73 35.05
CA ALA A 16 43.25 12.90 34.09
C ALA A 16 41.89 12.42 34.62
N TYR A 17 41.88 11.45 35.55
CA TYR A 17 40.67 10.86 36.12
C TYR A 17 40.24 11.51 37.44
N PHE A 18 41.20 12.09 38.17
CA PHE A 18 41.00 12.57 39.54
C PHE A 18 41.40 14.05 39.67
N PRO A 19 40.44 14.99 39.55
CA PRO A 19 40.68 16.43 39.68
C PRO A 19 41.41 16.82 40.97
N ASN A 20 41.04 16.22 42.11
CA ASN A 20 41.70 16.51 43.40
C ASN A 20 43.19 16.13 43.41
N LEU A 21 43.57 15.07 42.69
CA LEU A 21 44.98 14.68 42.52
C LEU A 21 45.72 15.68 41.62
N ALA A 22 45.05 16.25 40.61
CA ALA A 22 45.64 17.27 39.75
C ALA A 22 45.93 18.56 40.54
N ASP A 23 45.00 18.97 41.42
CA ASP A 23 45.09 20.20 42.20
C ASP A 23 46.04 20.09 43.41
N GLN A 24 46.16 18.90 44.02
CA GLN A 24 46.93 18.69 45.27
C GLN A 24 47.99 17.59 45.15
N ALA A 25 48.62 17.44 43.98
CA ALA A 25 49.56 16.34 43.69
C ALA A 25 50.64 16.14 44.76
N ASP A 26 51.22 17.21 45.30
CA ASP A 26 52.24 17.13 46.35
C ASP A 26 51.71 16.49 47.63
N ARG A 27 50.48 16.84 48.07
CA ARG A 27 49.83 16.26 49.25
C ARG A 27 49.60 14.76 49.10
N TYR A 28 49.23 14.31 47.91
CA TYR A 28 49.06 12.88 47.61
C TYR A 28 50.40 12.13 47.62
N ILE A 29 51.48 12.75 47.15
CA ILE A 29 52.82 12.13 47.15
C ILE A 29 53.38 12.08 48.58
N ASP A 30 53.18 13.13 49.38
CA ASP A 30 53.66 13.20 50.77
C ASP A 30 52.95 12.21 51.71
N LEU A 31 51.67 11.93 51.44
CA LEU A 31 50.87 11.01 52.25
C LEU A 31 50.82 9.58 51.72
N PHE A 32 51.43 9.29 50.57
CA PHE A 32 51.40 7.97 49.96
C PHE A 32 51.95 6.88 50.91
N PRO A 33 51.26 5.73 51.09
CA PRO A 33 50.11 5.24 50.34
C PRO A 33 48.74 5.48 51.01
N VAL A 34 48.57 6.54 51.82
CA VAL A 34 47.28 6.90 52.43
C VAL A 34 46.62 8.02 51.66
N HIS A 35 45.34 7.87 51.31
CA HIS A 35 44.59 8.91 50.61
C HIS A 35 44.36 10.12 51.55
N PRO A 36 44.59 11.38 51.12
CA PRO A 36 44.48 12.55 52.00
C PRO A 36 43.14 12.67 52.74
N TYR A 37 42.03 12.31 52.06
CA TYR A 37 40.69 12.33 52.64
C TYR A 37 40.51 11.42 53.88
N VAL A 38 41.37 10.42 54.08
CA VAL A 38 41.36 9.60 55.30
C VAL A 38 41.62 10.46 56.54
N ILE A 39 42.54 11.44 56.44
CA ILE A 39 42.83 12.35 57.53
C ILE A 39 41.60 13.19 57.86
N ASP A 40 40.97 13.76 56.84
CA ASP A 40 39.75 14.57 56.98
C ASP A 40 38.59 13.77 57.64
N VAL A 41 38.51 12.46 57.37
CA VAL A 41 37.52 11.56 57.98
C VAL A 41 37.83 11.33 59.47
N PHE A 42 39.09 11.05 59.83
CA PHE A 42 39.49 10.86 61.23
C PHE A 42 39.32 12.12 62.08
N GLU A 43 39.58 13.30 61.53
CA GLU A 43 39.38 14.57 62.25
C GLU A 43 37.91 14.86 62.55
N ARG A 44 36.99 14.33 61.73
CA ARG A 44 35.56 14.62 61.81
C ARG A 44 34.73 13.54 62.51
N LEU A 45 35.26 12.32 62.63
CA LEU A 45 34.58 11.23 63.33
C LEU A 45 34.79 11.35 64.85
N PRO A 46 33.72 11.38 65.66
CA PRO A 46 33.83 11.52 67.11
C PRO A 46 34.28 10.23 67.83
N TYR A 47 34.47 9.13 67.10
CA TYR A 47 34.68 7.80 67.67
C TYR A 47 36.15 7.44 67.93
N PHE A 48 37.09 8.20 67.37
CA PHE A 48 38.51 7.89 67.42
C PHE A 48 39.30 9.11 67.90
N GLU A 49 40.32 8.89 68.72
CA GLU A 49 41.30 9.95 69.01
C GLU A 49 42.14 10.26 67.77
N ASN A 50 42.55 11.52 67.57
CA ASN A 50 43.35 11.94 66.42
C ASN A 50 44.67 11.14 66.26
N ARG A 51 45.20 10.55 67.34
CA ARG A 51 46.39 9.67 67.30
C ARG A 51 46.08 8.27 66.75
N GLY A 52 44.82 7.86 66.74
CA GLY A 52 44.35 6.55 66.23
C GLY A 52 44.60 6.35 64.74
N ILE A 53 44.74 7.43 63.96
CA ILE A 53 45.08 7.37 62.54
C ILE A 53 46.43 6.68 62.28
N ILE A 54 47.38 6.78 63.22
CA ILE A 54 48.71 6.17 63.10
C ILE A 54 48.57 4.64 63.13
N GLY A 55 47.81 4.10 64.10
CA GLY A 55 47.54 2.67 64.19
C GLY A 55 46.77 2.16 62.98
N PHE A 56 45.73 2.88 62.55
CA PHE A 56 44.98 2.59 61.34
C PHE A 56 45.88 2.51 60.10
N THR A 57 46.81 3.46 59.96
CA THR A 57 47.73 3.52 58.84
C THR A 57 48.67 2.31 58.84
N VAL A 58 49.29 1.98 59.97
CA VAL A 58 50.20 0.83 60.07
C VAL A 58 49.49 -0.48 59.70
N ASP A 59 48.27 -0.68 60.22
CA ASP A 59 47.50 -1.90 60.01
C ASP A 59 47.04 -2.08 58.55
N ASN A 60 46.72 -0.98 57.85
CA ASN A 60 46.21 -1.04 56.47
C ASN A 60 47.30 -0.87 55.40
N VAL A 61 48.46 -0.28 55.74
CA VAL A 61 49.57 -0.14 54.80
C VAL A 61 50.38 -1.44 54.71
N LYS A 62 50.60 -2.13 55.84
CA LYS A 62 51.39 -3.38 55.87
C LYS A 62 50.94 -4.43 54.83
N PRO A 63 49.65 -4.69 54.60
CA PRO A 63 49.18 -5.65 53.59
C PRO A 63 49.40 -5.21 52.13
N ILE A 64 49.51 -3.90 51.86
CA ILE A 64 49.61 -3.38 50.49
C ILE A 64 51.05 -3.08 50.05
N LEU A 65 52.05 -3.28 50.92
CA LEU A 65 53.46 -3.01 50.60
C LEU A 65 53.98 -3.79 49.39
N ASN A 66 53.41 -4.96 49.10
CA ASN A 66 53.78 -5.81 47.97
C ASN A 66 52.90 -5.61 46.72
N GLN A 67 51.99 -4.63 46.73
CA GLN A 67 51.11 -4.35 45.59
C GLN A 67 51.76 -3.34 44.62
N PRO A 68 51.50 -3.44 43.31
CA PRO A 68 52.06 -2.51 42.33
C PRO A 68 51.48 -1.11 42.53
N ALA A 69 52.35 -0.12 42.75
CA ALA A 69 51.94 1.28 42.88
C ALA A 69 51.38 1.85 41.55
N PRO A 70 50.41 2.80 41.58
CA PRO A 70 49.86 3.45 42.78
C PRO A 70 48.67 2.70 43.38
N VAL A 71 48.72 2.44 44.70
CA VAL A 71 47.60 1.91 45.50
C VAL A 71 47.45 2.78 46.74
N PHE A 72 46.21 3.19 47.06
CA PHE A 72 45.91 3.99 48.23
C PHE A 72 45.03 3.24 49.23
N VAL A 73 45.34 3.40 50.52
CA VAL A 73 44.40 3.15 51.60
C VAL A 73 43.41 4.32 51.64
N ALA A 74 42.16 4.04 51.28
CA ALA A 74 41.08 5.02 51.29
C ALA A 74 40.16 4.83 52.51
N TYR A 75 39.21 5.75 52.65
CA TYR A 75 38.39 5.86 53.86
C TYR A 75 37.32 4.76 53.99
N ASP A 76 37.08 3.94 52.96
CA ASP A 76 36.23 2.75 53.06
C ASP A 76 36.72 1.78 54.15
N LYS A 77 38.04 1.75 54.39
CA LYS A 77 38.66 0.94 55.46
C LYS A 77 38.37 1.46 56.86
N VAL A 78 37.97 2.72 57.02
CA VAL A 78 37.57 3.27 58.33
C VAL A 78 36.31 2.56 58.82
N PHE A 79 35.40 2.17 57.92
CA PHE A 79 34.25 1.33 58.29
C PHE A 79 34.69 -0.03 58.85
N ASP A 80 35.73 -0.65 58.27
CA ASP A 80 36.25 -1.93 58.77
C ASP A 80 36.79 -1.77 60.21
N LEU A 81 37.44 -0.64 60.53
CA LEU A 81 37.90 -0.33 61.89
C LEU A 81 36.73 -0.09 62.86
N ILE A 82 35.70 0.64 62.43
CA ILE A 82 34.45 0.86 63.19
C ILE A 82 33.79 -0.48 63.50
N ASN A 83 33.70 -1.35 62.51
CA ASN A 83 33.06 -2.65 62.62
C ASN A 83 33.83 -3.64 63.52
N LYS A 84 35.16 -3.50 63.58
CA LYS A 84 36.05 -4.33 64.41
C LYS A 84 36.09 -3.90 65.88
N THR A 85 35.88 -2.61 66.15
CA THR A 85 35.91 -2.05 67.52
C THR A 85 34.56 -2.25 68.20
N HIS A 86 34.46 -3.18 69.16
CA HIS A 86 33.19 -3.58 69.77
C HIS A 86 32.47 -2.42 70.48
N GLU A 87 33.21 -1.53 71.13
CA GLU A 87 32.69 -0.36 71.83
C GLU A 87 32.09 0.69 70.89
N VAL A 88 32.57 0.74 69.64
CA VAL A 88 32.11 1.69 68.62
C VAL A 88 30.96 1.08 67.80
N ARG A 89 31.08 -0.19 67.37
CA ARG A 89 30.05 -0.91 66.59
C ARG A 89 28.68 -0.93 67.29
N ASN A 90 28.66 -1.01 68.61
CA ASN A 90 27.43 -1.14 69.40
C ASN A 90 26.84 0.21 69.86
N GLN A 91 27.42 1.35 69.47
CA GLN A 91 26.86 2.66 69.83
C GLN A 91 25.51 2.88 69.11
N PRO A 92 24.54 3.53 69.78
CA PRO A 92 23.26 3.87 69.16
C PRO A 92 23.45 4.66 67.86
N GLY A 93 22.91 4.13 66.76
CA GLY A 93 23.00 4.75 65.42
C GLY A 93 24.16 4.21 64.57
N VAL A 94 25.25 3.75 65.20
CA VAL A 94 26.34 3.03 64.49
C VAL A 94 25.91 1.59 64.21
N ASP A 95 25.27 0.94 65.18
CA ASP A 95 24.76 -0.42 65.07
C ASP A 95 23.76 -0.61 63.92
N GLN A 96 22.89 0.39 63.71
CA GLN A 96 21.92 0.40 62.63
C GLN A 96 22.61 0.51 61.26
N VAL A 97 23.60 1.40 61.13
CA VAL A 97 24.39 1.54 59.89
C VAL A 97 25.14 0.24 59.60
N VAL A 98 25.70 -0.42 60.61
CA VAL A 98 26.42 -1.69 60.44
C VAL A 98 25.51 -2.79 59.91
N ARG A 99 24.29 -2.95 60.44
CA ARG A 99 23.31 -3.94 59.94
C ARG A 99 22.92 -3.68 58.48
N VAL A 100 22.68 -2.43 58.12
CA VAL A 100 22.36 -2.03 56.73
C VAL A 100 23.51 -2.36 55.79
N VAL A 101 24.75 -2.07 56.21
CA VAL A 101 25.94 -2.39 55.41
C VAL A 101 26.11 -3.90 55.24
N GLU A 102 25.94 -4.70 56.29
CA GLU A 102 26.01 -6.17 56.18
C GLU A 102 24.99 -6.71 55.18
N THR A 103 23.77 -6.14 55.16
CA THR A 103 22.72 -6.50 54.20
C THR A 103 23.09 -6.12 52.76
N LEU A 104 23.57 -4.88 52.56
CA LEU A 104 24.01 -4.39 51.25
C LEU A 104 25.23 -5.16 50.72
N LEU A 105 26.17 -5.55 51.58
CA LEU A 105 27.31 -6.40 51.22
C LEU A 105 26.85 -7.81 50.81
N GLY A 106 25.85 -8.37 51.49
CA GLY A 106 25.22 -9.64 51.09
C GLY A 106 24.64 -9.56 49.67
N LYS A 107 23.90 -8.50 49.35
CA LYS A 107 23.34 -8.27 48.01
C LYS A 107 24.41 -7.94 46.96
N ALA A 108 25.47 -7.22 47.33
CA ALA A 108 26.59 -6.92 46.44
C ALA A 108 27.33 -8.19 45.96
N ASN A 109 27.27 -9.30 46.72
CA ASN A 109 27.86 -10.57 46.29
C ASN A 109 27.17 -11.18 45.06
N LEU A 110 25.93 -10.77 44.76
CA LEU A 110 25.18 -11.20 43.56
C LEU A 110 25.67 -10.51 42.28
N LEU A 111 26.51 -9.47 42.39
CA LEU A 111 27.07 -8.75 41.24
C LEU A 111 28.20 -9.54 40.55
N ASP A 112 28.42 -9.21 39.27
CA ASP A 112 29.55 -9.72 38.46
C ASP A 112 30.88 -9.53 39.21
N ALA A 113 31.71 -10.57 39.20
CA ALA A 113 32.99 -10.58 39.89
C ALA A 113 33.89 -9.38 39.54
N ARG A 114 33.76 -8.83 38.33
CA ARG A 114 34.53 -7.67 37.83
C ARG A 114 34.22 -6.35 38.53
N ILE A 115 33.05 -6.21 39.14
CA ILE A 115 32.62 -4.96 39.82
C ILE A 115 32.31 -5.16 41.30
N ARG A 116 32.41 -6.40 41.79
CA ARG A 116 32.01 -6.77 43.15
C ARG A 116 32.85 -6.05 44.21
N GLU A 117 34.17 -6.04 44.05
CA GLU A 117 35.06 -5.38 45.00
C GLU A 117 34.80 -3.87 45.07
N ASP A 118 34.63 -3.22 43.92
CA ASP A 118 34.28 -1.79 43.86
C ASP A 118 32.92 -1.51 44.50
N ALA A 119 31.92 -2.36 44.27
CA ALA A 119 30.61 -2.23 44.91
C ALA A 119 30.69 -2.34 46.44
N GLN A 120 31.49 -3.28 46.96
CA GLN A 120 31.71 -3.42 48.41
C GLN A 120 32.42 -2.20 49.00
N ARG A 121 33.44 -1.67 48.30
CA ARG A 121 34.15 -0.44 48.70
C ARG A 121 33.21 0.76 48.73
N LEU A 122 32.33 0.90 47.72
CA LEU A 122 31.34 1.97 47.65
C LEU A 122 30.30 1.87 48.78
N VAL A 123 29.80 0.68 49.12
CA VAL A 123 28.89 0.50 50.25
C VAL A 123 29.53 0.95 51.56
N LYS A 124 30.78 0.52 51.82
CA LYS A 124 31.53 0.91 53.03
C LYS A 124 31.81 2.41 53.06
N ALA A 125 32.16 3.00 51.93
CA ALA A 125 32.37 4.43 51.79
C ALA A 125 31.11 5.24 52.12
N LEU A 126 29.96 4.86 51.55
CA LEU A 126 28.67 5.48 51.87
C LEU A 126 28.29 5.32 53.35
N ALA A 127 28.72 4.23 54.00
CA ALA A 127 28.53 4.04 55.44
C ALA A 127 29.34 5.06 56.25
N VAL A 128 30.60 5.28 55.91
CA VAL A 128 31.43 6.29 56.58
C VAL A 128 30.86 7.69 56.36
N LEU A 129 30.43 8.02 55.13
CA LEU A 129 29.77 9.29 54.85
C LEU A 129 28.48 9.46 55.67
N ARG A 130 27.66 8.40 55.77
CA ARG A 130 26.45 8.43 56.59
C ARG A 130 26.75 8.72 58.07
N LEU A 131 27.83 8.15 58.62
CA LEU A 131 28.27 8.39 60.00
C LEU A 131 28.84 9.80 60.19
N LEU A 132 29.54 10.34 59.19
CA LEU A 132 30.04 11.72 59.19
C LEU A 132 28.93 12.79 59.13
N GLY A 133 27.78 12.44 58.56
CA GLY A 133 26.65 13.36 58.36
C GLY A 133 25.81 13.64 59.61
N GLY A 134 25.98 12.87 60.70
CA GLY A 134 25.16 12.99 61.91
C GLY A 134 23.68 12.77 61.59
N ASP A 135 22.84 13.77 61.88
CA ASP A 135 21.39 13.71 61.64
C ASP A 135 21.00 13.84 60.16
N LYS A 136 21.89 14.36 59.29
CA LYS A 136 21.61 14.51 57.85
C LYS A 136 22.31 13.41 57.06
N PRO A 137 21.63 12.76 56.09
CA PRO A 137 22.26 11.77 55.23
C PRO A 137 23.28 12.46 54.31
N LEU A 138 24.55 12.41 54.70
CA LEU A 138 25.64 12.89 53.87
C LEU A 138 25.94 11.85 52.79
N GLY A 139 25.77 12.25 51.53
CA GLY A 139 26.09 11.44 50.36
C GLY A 139 27.25 12.01 49.56
N ALA A 140 27.59 11.39 48.43
CA ALA A 140 28.60 11.85 47.49
C ALA A 140 28.18 11.62 46.03
N THR A 141 28.63 12.50 45.14
CA THR A 141 28.53 12.34 43.68
C THR A 141 29.45 11.22 43.19
N SER A 142 29.19 10.71 41.99
CA SER A 142 30.04 9.70 41.36
C SER A 142 31.49 10.15 41.19
N GLN A 143 31.73 11.43 40.90
CA GLN A 143 33.07 12.00 40.79
C GLN A 143 33.77 12.08 42.14
N GLU A 144 33.09 12.57 43.18
CA GLU A 144 33.66 12.62 44.54
C GLU A 144 33.99 11.21 45.06
N LEU A 145 33.14 10.21 44.79
CA LEU A 145 33.40 8.81 45.16
C LEU A 145 34.59 8.23 44.40
N ALA A 146 34.71 8.52 43.10
CA ALA A 146 35.87 8.12 42.30
C ALA A 146 37.16 8.73 42.87
N ASP A 147 37.16 10.04 43.12
CA ASP A 147 38.31 10.79 43.63
C ASP A 147 38.73 10.32 45.02
N THR A 148 37.77 10.18 45.95
CA THR A 148 38.05 9.89 47.37
C THR A 148 38.38 8.42 47.65
N LEU A 149 37.96 7.50 46.76
CA LEU A 149 38.29 6.07 46.86
C LEU A 149 39.41 5.64 45.91
N PHE A 150 39.84 6.52 45.00
CA PHE A 150 40.85 6.22 44.00
C PHE A 150 40.52 4.95 43.19
N ILE A 151 39.25 4.80 42.77
CA ILE A 151 38.78 3.65 41.98
C ILE A 151 38.99 3.95 40.49
N THR A 152 39.68 3.04 39.80
CA THR A 152 39.97 3.15 38.36
C THR A 152 39.27 2.06 37.54
N PRO A 153 38.80 2.35 36.32
CA PRO A 153 38.15 1.36 35.45
C PRO A 153 39.11 0.26 34.97
N SER A 154 38.62 -0.98 34.93
CA SER A 154 39.40 -2.17 34.56
C SER A 154 39.46 -2.41 33.04
N ARG A 155 40.20 -1.57 32.28
CA ARG A 155 40.82 -1.84 30.95
C ARG A 155 41.23 -0.51 30.28
N LYS A 156 42.53 -0.36 29.94
CA LYS A 156 43.07 0.81 29.23
C LYS A 156 43.18 0.54 27.72
N VAL A 157 42.40 1.25 26.91
CA VAL A 157 42.66 1.41 25.46
C VAL A 157 42.62 2.90 25.07
N VAL A 158 41.77 3.71 25.72
CA VAL A 158 41.71 5.17 25.58
C VAL A 158 41.47 5.79 26.96
N VAL A 159 42.16 6.91 27.27
CA VAL A 159 42.02 7.65 28.54
C VAL A 159 41.00 8.78 28.35
N ASP A 160 39.84 8.68 29.01
CA ASP A 160 38.80 9.72 29.06
C ASP A 160 38.63 10.20 30.53
N PRO A 161 38.65 11.52 30.80
CA PRO A 161 38.43 12.06 32.14
C PRO A 161 37.16 11.58 32.86
N ASN A 162 36.08 11.27 32.14
CA ASN A 162 34.82 10.81 32.74
C ASN A 162 34.79 9.32 33.06
N MET A 163 35.79 8.55 32.62
CA MET A 163 35.74 7.07 32.68
C MET A 163 35.64 6.53 34.11
N ALA A 164 36.29 7.20 35.08
CA ALA A 164 36.20 6.82 36.49
C ALA A 164 34.81 7.11 37.06
N ARG A 165 34.24 8.29 36.77
CA ARG A 165 32.88 8.66 37.14
C ARG A 165 31.85 7.69 36.55
N ASP A 166 31.94 7.40 35.26
CA ASP A 166 31.00 6.52 34.55
C ASP A 166 31.06 5.08 35.06
N HIS A 167 32.25 4.63 35.48
CA HIS A 167 32.41 3.34 36.14
C HIS A 167 31.67 3.33 37.47
N ILE A 168 31.84 4.35 38.33
CA ILE A 168 31.09 4.47 39.59
C ILE A 168 29.57 4.53 39.34
N GLU A 169 29.09 5.32 38.37
CA GLU A 169 27.65 5.37 38.03
C GLU A 169 27.10 4.01 37.63
N ARG A 170 27.87 3.24 36.85
CA ARG A 170 27.51 1.89 36.43
C ARG A 170 27.46 0.92 37.61
N VAL A 171 28.48 0.94 38.47
CA VAL A 171 28.54 0.07 39.66
C VAL A 171 27.40 0.41 40.61
N MET A 172 27.14 1.70 40.86
CA MET A 172 26.05 2.16 41.73
C MET A 172 24.66 1.88 41.15
N LYS A 173 24.49 1.95 39.83
CA LYS A 173 23.24 1.54 39.17
C LYS A 173 23.00 0.04 39.36
N ASN A 174 23.97 -0.80 39.03
CA ASN A 174 23.86 -2.25 39.19
C ASN A 174 23.62 -2.64 40.65
N LEU A 175 24.30 -1.98 41.58
CA LEU A 175 24.11 -2.17 43.01
C LEU A 175 22.68 -1.80 43.44
N ARG A 176 22.14 -0.67 42.97
CA ARG A 176 20.74 -0.29 43.23
C ARG A 176 19.73 -1.22 42.57
N ASP A 177 20.05 -1.80 41.41
CA ASP A 177 19.18 -2.75 40.73
C ASP A 177 19.11 -4.07 41.52
N VAL A 178 20.24 -4.64 41.96
CA VAL A 178 20.24 -5.86 42.78
C VAL A 178 19.72 -5.65 44.20
N THR A 179 19.76 -4.42 44.71
CA THR A 179 19.12 -4.08 45.99
C THR A 179 17.68 -3.64 45.82
N VAL A 180 17.17 -3.53 44.58
CA VAL A 180 15.86 -2.95 44.24
C VAL A 180 15.66 -1.57 44.90
N GLY A 181 16.76 -0.83 45.04
CA GLY A 181 16.81 0.48 45.68
C GLY A 181 16.68 0.49 47.20
N GLN A 182 16.76 -0.67 47.86
CA GLN A 182 16.78 -0.79 49.32
C GLN A 182 18.04 -0.09 49.87
N TYR A 183 17.86 0.72 50.91
CA TYR A 183 18.89 1.48 51.65
C TYR A 183 19.78 2.48 50.87
N ILE A 184 19.84 2.43 49.54
CA ILE A 184 20.64 3.36 48.71
C ILE A 184 19.73 4.38 48.03
N GLN A 185 19.84 5.64 48.45
CA GLN A 185 19.15 6.77 47.85
C GLN A 185 20.05 7.45 46.82
N TYR A 186 19.45 7.91 45.73
CA TYR A 186 20.08 8.80 44.77
C TYR A 186 19.22 10.04 44.60
N ALA A 187 19.69 11.18 45.11
CA ALA A 187 18.97 12.44 45.11
C ALA A 187 19.95 13.59 44.83
N GLN A 188 19.53 14.56 44.02
CA GLN A 188 20.34 15.74 43.66
C GLN A 188 21.76 15.38 43.16
N GLY A 189 21.90 14.27 42.43
CA GLY A 189 23.19 13.81 41.89
C GLY A 189 24.11 13.12 42.90
N ARG A 190 23.67 12.87 44.13
CA ARG A 190 24.46 12.25 45.20
C ARG A 190 23.87 10.92 45.63
N TYR A 191 24.73 9.96 45.93
CA TYR A 191 24.38 8.69 46.55
C TYR A 191 24.54 8.78 48.07
N SER A 192 23.55 8.34 48.83
CA SER A 192 23.55 8.29 50.30
C SER A 192 22.90 7.01 50.81
N LEU A 193 23.22 6.63 52.05
CA LEU A 193 22.47 5.59 52.76
C LEU A 193 21.24 6.19 53.45
N ASP A 194 20.08 5.61 53.17
CA ASP A 194 18.79 5.92 53.80
C ASP A 194 18.37 4.70 54.63
N LEU A 195 18.37 4.86 55.96
CA LEU A 195 18.11 3.78 56.91
C LEU A 195 16.60 3.46 57.04
N GLU A 196 15.73 4.34 56.54
CA GLU A 196 14.26 4.19 56.65
C GLU A 196 13.67 3.42 55.46
N LYS A 197 14.41 3.36 54.34
CA LYS A 197 13.99 2.67 53.11
C LYS A 197 14.19 1.15 53.19
N THR A 198 13.24 0.49 53.86
CA THR A 198 13.33 -0.91 54.34
C THR A 198 12.59 -1.97 53.51
N GLU A 199 11.75 -1.57 52.53
CA GLU A 199 10.81 -2.47 51.84
C GLU A 199 11.50 -3.57 51.01
N ASP A 200 11.17 -4.84 51.31
CA ASP A 200 11.62 -6.03 50.56
C ASP A 200 10.46 -6.57 49.71
N TYR A 201 10.38 -6.09 48.46
CA TYR A 201 9.30 -6.44 47.55
C TYR A 201 9.31 -7.92 47.15
N ASP A 202 10.47 -8.58 47.14
CA ASP A 202 10.57 -9.99 46.80
C ASP A 202 10.00 -10.87 47.91
N ALA A 203 10.30 -10.53 49.17
CA ALA A 203 9.67 -11.20 50.31
C ALA A 203 8.14 -11.01 50.33
N GLU A 204 7.64 -9.85 49.91
CA GLU A 204 6.19 -9.59 49.82
C GLU A 204 5.53 -10.41 48.70
N ILE A 205 6.17 -10.48 47.53
CA ILE A 205 5.71 -11.31 46.41
C ILE A 205 5.74 -12.80 46.80
N ASP A 206 6.79 -13.27 47.47
CA ASP A 206 6.91 -14.66 47.90
C ASP A 206 5.84 -15.02 48.95
N ARG A 207 5.54 -14.13 49.90
CA ARG A 207 4.41 -14.31 50.83
C ARG A 207 3.08 -14.38 50.09
N LYS A 208 2.84 -13.48 49.13
CA LYS A 208 1.61 -13.49 48.32
C LYS A 208 1.50 -14.77 47.49
N ALA A 209 2.60 -15.21 46.89
CA ALA A 209 2.69 -16.43 46.13
C ALA A 209 2.31 -17.65 46.99
N GLN A 210 2.89 -17.79 48.19
CA GLN A 210 2.57 -18.87 49.11
C GLN A 210 1.12 -18.83 49.61
N ALA A 211 0.58 -17.64 49.86
CA ALA A 211 -0.74 -17.48 50.47
C ALA A 211 -1.91 -17.65 49.48
N ALA A 212 -1.73 -17.31 48.21
CA ALA A 212 -2.85 -17.15 47.28
C ALA A 212 -2.67 -17.77 45.89
N VAL A 213 -1.47 -18.23 45.53
CA VAL A 213 -1.20 -18.72 44.16
C VAL A 213 -0.63 -20.14 44.16
N MET A 214 0.34 -20.42 45.02
CA MET A 214 0.97 -21.73 45.14
C MET A 214 -0.06 -22.76 45.63
N GLY A 215 -0.25 -23.84 44.86
CA GLY A 215 -1.28 -24.86 45.14
C GLY A 215 -2.69 -24.48 44.67
N HIS A 216 -2.86 -23.34 44.01
CA HIS A 216 -4.11 -22.92 43.38
C HIS A 216 -3.99 -22.96 41.85
N ASP A 217 -4.26 -24.12 41.27
CA ASP A 217 -4.14 -24.38 39.81
C ASP A 217 -4.87 -23.34 38.95
N ASP A 218 -6.06 -22.90 39.37
CA ASP A 218 -6.85 -21.89 38.64
C ASP A 218 -6.12 -20.53 38.51
N GLU A 219 -5.29 -20.16 39.51
CA GLU A 219 -4.52 -18.91 39.52
C GLU A 219 -3.33 -18.97 38.57
N ILE A 220 -2.65 -20.12 38.55
CA ILE A 220 -1.53 -20.39 37.66
C ILE A 220 -2.04 -20.44 36.21
N GLU A 221 -3.15 -21.13 35.98
CA GLU A 221 -3.79 -21.24 34.67
C GLU A 221 -4.29 -19.87 34.18
N ARG A 222 -4.82 -19.04 35.09
CA ARG A 222 -5.21 -17.66 34.79
C ARG A 222 -4.01 -16.82 34.36
N ALA A 223 -2.88 -16.93 35.05
CA ALA A 223 -1.64 -16.23 34.68
C ALA A 223 -1.17 -16.61 33.27
N PHE A 224 -1.11 -17.92 32.98
CA PHE A 224 -0.75 -18.43 31.66
C PHE A 224 -1.71 -17.92 30.58
N ARG A 225 -3.02 -18.01 30.84
CA ARG A 225 -4.05 -17.60 29.88
C ARG A 225 -3.99 -16.11 29.56
N GLU A 226 -3.85 -15.25 30.57
CA GLU A 226 -3.77 -13.80 30.37
C GLU A 226 -2.53 -13.43 29.55
N TRP A 227 -1.39 -14.06 29.84
CA TRP A 227 -0.15 -13.89 29.06
C TRP A 227 -0.31 -14.37 27.61
N ALA A 228 -0.73 -15.62 27.41
CA ALA A 228 -0.84 -16.20 26.07
C ALA A 228 -1.90 -15.50 25.22
N ALA A 229 -3.00 -15.03 25.82
CA ALA A 229 -4.00 -14.22 25.12
C ALA A 229 -3.41 -12.88 24.63
N GLY A 230 -2.52 -12.27 25.40
CA GLY A 230 -1.76 -11.07 25.00
C GLY A 230 -0.83 -11.36 23.82
N GLU A 231 0.00 -12.40 23.93
CA GLU A 231 0.96 -12.80 22.89
C GLU A 231 0.30 -13.22 21.57
N LEU A 232 -0.90 -13.80 21.62
CA LEU A 232 -1.67 -14.19 20.45
C LEU A 232 -2.58 -13.08 19.91
N GLY A 233 -2.58 -11.88 20.52
CA GLY A 233 -3.40 -10.75 20.09
C GLY A 233 -4.91 -10.95 20.30
N VAL A 234 -5.33 -11.92 21.12
CA VAL A 234 -6.74 -12.21 21.43
C VAL A 234 -7.20 -11.63 22.77
N GLY A 235 -6.30 -11.02 23.56
CA GLY A 235 -6.61 -10.44 24.87
C GLY A 235 -7.66 -9.32 24.85
N GLY A 236 -7.90 -8.67 23.71
CA GLY A 236 -8.96 -7.68 23.51
C GLY A 236 -10.33 -8.28 23.13
N GLN A 237 -10.41 -9.58 22.85
CA GLN A 237 -11.65 -10.24 22.47
C GLN A 237 -12.45 -10.70 23.70
N THR A 238 -13.78 -10.63 23.62
CA THR A 238 -14.65 -11.26 24.61
C THR A 238 -14.60 -12.77 24.44
N SER A 239 -14.26 -13.49 25.52
CA SER A 239 -14.29 -14.96 25.52
C SER A 239 -15.73 -15.46 25.32
N HIS A 240 -15.88 -16.52 24.52
CA HIS A 240 -17.17 -17.22 24.33
C HIS A 240 -17.69 -17.83 25.63
N ILE A 241 -16.80 -18.12 26.59
CA ILE A 241 -17.17 -18.62 27.92
C ILE A 241 -16.54 -17.72 28.99
N PRO A 242 -17.35 -17.03 29.82
CA PRO A 242 -16.85 -16.19 30.90
C PRO A 242 -15.87 -16.92 31.81
N GLY A 243 -14.71 -16.31 32.07
CA GLY A 243 -13.67 -16.88 32.94
C GLY A 243 -12.81 -17.99 32.31
N LYS A 244 -13.03 -18.33 31.03
CA LYS A 244 -12.23 -19.29 30.26
C LYS A 244 -11.55 -18.61 29.06
N GLY A 245 -10.49 -19.21 28.53
CA GLY A 245 -9.71 -18.64 27.42
C GLY A 245 -10.19 -19.13 26.06
N VAL A 246 -11.44 -18.84 25.70
CA VAL A 246 -12.09 -19.42 24.52
C VAL A 246 -12.42 -18.31 23.53
N TYR A 247 -11.67 -18.20 22.44
CA TYR A 247 -11.69 -17.06 21.52
C TYR A 247 -11.99 -17.48 20.09
N SER A 248 -12.53 -16.54 19.30
CA SER A 248 -12.61 -16.71 17.85
C SER A 248 -11.20 -16.63 17.25
N ASP A 249 -10.93 -17.50 16.29
CA ASP A 249 -9.58 -17.67 15.78
C ASP A 249 -9.57 -17.93 14.27
N THR A 250 -8.39 -17.78 13.67
CA THR A 250 -8.15 -18.09 12.26
C THR A 250 -6.93 -18.97 12.09
N ALA A 251 -7.02 -19.92 11.17
CA ALA A 251 -5.92 -20.80 10.77
C ALA A 251 -5.55 -20.52 9.31
N PRO A 252 -4.25 -20.38 9.01
CA PRO A 252 -3.82 -20.24 7.63
C PRO A 252 -4.03 -21.56 6.86
N TRP A 253 -4.50 -21.45 5.63
CA TRP A 253 -4.60 -22.57 4.69
C TRP A 253 -3.61 -22.35 3.54
N GLN A 254 -2.39 -22.87 3.73
CA GLN A 254 -1.22 -22.49 2.94
C GLN A 254 -1.33 -22.96 1.48
N THR A 255 -1.78 -24.20 1.26
CA THR A 255 -1.91 -24.76 -0.10
C THR A 255 -2.91 -24.00 -0.97
N HIS A 256 -3.91 -23.37 -0.36
CA HIS A 256 -4.96 -22.61 -1.06
C HIS A 256 -4.77 -21.08 -0.99
N LYS A 257 -3.69 -20.61 -0.33
CA LYS A 257 -3.43 -19.20 -0.03
C LYS A 257 -4.62 -18.49 0.62
N ALA A 258 -5.31 -19.21 1.51
CA ALA A 258 -6.53 -18.77 2.16
C ALA A 258 -6.42 -18.92 3.68
N PHE A 259 -7.55 -18.80 4.37
CA PHE A 259 -7.66 -19.05 5.80
C PHE A 259 -9.01 -19.71 6.11
N ARG A 260 -9.11 -20.33 7.28
CA ARG A 260 -10.38 -20.81 7.84
C ARG A 260 -10.59 -20.22 9.23
N SER A 261 -11.84 -20.01 9.61
CA SER A 261 -12.21 -19.55 10.95
C SER A 261 -12.43 -20.74 11.86
N GLY A 262 -12.11 -20.60 13.14
CA GLY A 262 -12.28 -21.64 14.13
C GLY A 262 -12.25 -21.11 15.55
N LEU A 263 -11.93 -21.98 16.48
CA LEU A 263 -11.90 -21.72 17.91
C LEU A 263 -10.48 -21.86 18.45
N LEU A 264 -10.00 -20.88 19.20
CA LEU A 264 -8.79 -20.97 20.01
C LEU A 264 -9.16 -21.19 21.47
N VAL A 265 -8.59 -22.21 22.08
CA VAL A 265 -8.69 -22.48 23.52
C VAL A 265 -7.32 -22.35 24.14
N ILE A 266 -7.16 -21.40 25.05
CA ILE A 266 -5.95 -21.18 25.83
C ILE A 266 -6.19 -21.74 27.23
N GLY A 267 -5.46 -22.80 27.55
CA GLY A 267 -5.45 -23.40 28.86
C GLY A 267 -5.79 -24.89 28.86
N ARG A 268 -6.85 -25.29 29.56
CA ARG A 268 -7.22 -26.71 29.65
C ARG A 268 -7.88 -27.21 28.36
N ALA A 269 -7.44 -28.37 27.87
CA ALA A 269 -7.97 -28.96 26.63
C ALA A 269 -9.45 -29.37 26.71
N ASP A 270 -9.97 -29.60 27.91
CA ASP A 270 -11.37 -29.93 28.17
C ASP A 270 -12.27 -28.71 28.38
N ASP A 271 -11.75 -27.48 28.22
CA ASP A 271 -12.57 -26.26 28.28
C ASP A 271 -13.48 -26.13 27.05
N ALA A 272 -14.76 -25.80 27.25
CA ALA A 272 -15.76 -25.65 26.18
C ALA A 272 -15.94 -26.89 25.27
N PRO A 273 -16.16 -28.10 25.82
CA PRO A 273 -16.15 -29.34 25.03
C PRO A 273 -17.28 -29.42 23.99
N SER A 274 -18.42 -28.78 24.29
CA SER A 274 -19.62 -28.74 23.44
C SER A 274 -19.67 -27.56 22.47
N LEU A 275 -18.73 -26.60 22.55
CA LEU A 275 -18.73 -25.44 21.67
C LEU A 275 -18.14 -25.83 20.30
N ALA A 276 -18.90 -25.57 19.24
CA ALA A 276 -18.47 -25.79 17.86
C ALA A 276 -18.72 -24.50 17.05
N VAL A 277 -17.66 -23.72 16.88
CA VAL A 277 -17.67 -22.47 16.10
C VAL A 277 -16.58 -22.57 15.04
N GLY A 278 -16.94 -22.30 13.79
CA GLY A 278 -16.02 -22.43 12.65
C GLY A 278 -15.68 -23.88 12.32
N ASP A 279 -14.50 -24.08 11.74
CA ASP A 279 -14.12 -25.34 11.09
C ASP A 279 -13.18 -26.20 11.92
N TYR A 280 -12.44 -25.60 12.85
CA TYR A 280 -11.44 -26.26 13.67
C TYR A 280 -11.44 -25.73 15.11
N ARG A 281 -10.78 -26.49 15.98
CA ARG A 281 -10.49 -26.15 17.37
C ARG A 281 -8.99 -26.30 17.62
N PHE A 282 -8.32 -25.21 17.97
CA PHE A 282 -6.92 -25.22 18.35
C PHE A 282 -6.79 -24.98 19.85
N VAL A 283 -6.10 -25.87 20.55
CA VAL A 283 -5.86 -25.77 21.99
C VAL A 283 -4.38 -25.46 22.22
N LEU A 284 -4.08 -24.32 22.84
CA LEU A 284 -2.78 -24.05 23.44
C LEU A 284 -2.84 -24.48 24.91
N GLN A 285 -2.23 -25.62 25.21
CA GLN A 285 -2.36 -26.26 26.52
C GLN A 285 -1.54 -25.56 27.60
N GLY A 286 -2.22 -25.16 28.67
CA GLY A 286 -1.62 -24.55 29.86
C GLY A 286 -0.93 -25.55 30.80
N PRO A 287 -0.34 -25.05 31.90
CA PRO A 287 0.33 -25.87 32.91
C PRO A 287 -0.60 -26.86 33.60
N VAL A 288 -1.90 -26.56 33.71
CA VAL A 288 -2.89 -27.48 34.28
C VAL A 288 -3.43 -28.38 33.17
N PRO A 289 -3.19 -29.70 33.21
CA PRO A 289 -3.58 -30.59 32.12
C PRO A 289 -5.11 -30.72 32.00
N GLY A 290 -5.59 -30.76 30.76
CA GLY A 290 -6.95 -31.14 30.40
C GLY A 290 -6.97 -32.37 29.49
N LYS A 291 -8.11 -33.05 29.38
CA LYS A 291 -8.26 -34.17 28.44
C LYS A 291 -8.61 -33.64 27.06
N SER A 292 -7.84 -34.02 26.03
CA SER A 292 -8.21 -33.78 24.63
C SER A 292 -9.54 -34.46 24.31
N LEU A 293 -10.33 -33.83 23.46
CA LEU A 293 -11.63 -34.33 23.01
C LEU A 293 -11.48 -35.40 21.92
N GLY A 294 -10.29 -35.50 21.30
CA GLY A 294 -10.01 -36.45 20.23
C GLY A 294 -10.82 -36.19 18.95
N ARG A 295 -11.33 -34.97 18.76
CA ARG A 295 -12.11 -34.61 17.58
C ARG A 295 -11.21 -34.54 16.34
N GLN A 296 -11.78 -34.82 15.17
CA GLN A 296 -11.04 -34.77 13.89
C GLN A 296 -10.60 -33.35 13.50
N ASP A 297 -11.27 -32.34 14.05
CA ASP A 297 -11.03 -30.92 13.84
C ASP A 297 -10.23 -30.27 14.99
N GLU A 298 -9.74 -31.06 15.95
CA GLU A 298 -9.00 -30.57 17.13
C GLU A 298 -7.49 -30.79 17.00
N VAL A 299 -6.72 -29.72 17.20
CA VAL A 299 -5.26 -29.75 17.37
C VAL A 299 -4.91 -29.26 18.77
N VAL A 300 -4.11 -30.02 19.51
CA VAL A 300 -3.63 -29.63 20.85
C VAL A 300 -2.13 -29.41 20.82
N LEU A 301 -1.67 -28.18 21.00
CA LEU A 301 -0.27 -27.83 21.19
C LEU A 301 0.04 -27.81 22.70
N GLY A 302 0.88 -28.72 23.16
CA GLY A 302 1.23 -28.86 24.57
C GLY A 302 2.73 -28.92 24.83
N LEU A 303 3.07 -28.60 26.07
CA LEU A 303 4.42 -28.62 26.62
C LEU A 303 4.40 -29.32 27.97
N GLU A 304 5.44 -30.07 28.30
CA GLU A 304 5.69 -30.52 29.68
C GLU A 304 6.32 -29.37 30.47
N TYR A 305 5.58 -28.80 31.41
CA TYR A 305 6.01 -27.62 32.16
C TYR A 305 7.02 -28.00 33.24
N THR A 306 8.20 -27.37 33.19
CA THR A 306 9.22 -27.49 34.23
C THR A 306 8.82 -26.69 35.47
N ASP A 307 9.33 -27.09 36.64
CA ASP A 307 9.13 -26.36 37.90
C ASP A 307 9.55 -24.88 37.80
N GLU A 308 10.56 -24.58 36.99
CA GLU A 308 11.02 -23.21 36.75
C GLU A 308 9.97 -22.36 36.04
N LEU A 309 9.37 -22.88 34.96
CA LEU A 309 8.31 -22.19 34.22
C LEU A 309 7.09 -21.92 35.11
N VAL A 310 6.71 -22.92 35.92
CA VAL A 310 5.58 -22.78 36.85
C VAL A 310 5.89 -21.72 37.93
N LYS A 311 7.11 -21.71 38.49
CA LYS A 311 7.53 -20.69 39.47
C LYS A 311 7.47 -19.26 38.91
N LEU A 312 7.84 -19.07 37.65
CA LEU A 312 7.76 -17.75 37.00
C LEU A 312 6.31 -17.28 36.84
N LEU A 313 5.40 -18.17 36.45
CA LEU A 313 3.95 -17.86 36.42
C LEU A 313 3.39 -17.54 37.81
N ILE A 314 3.79 -18.31 38.83
CA ILE A 314 3.39 -18.06 40.22
C ILE A 314 3.86 -16.67 40.69
N ARG A 315 5.14 -16.35 40.45
CA ARG A 315 5.72 -15.05 40.82
C ARG A 315 5.03 -13.91 40.09
N ALA A 316 4.81 -14.05 38.78
CA ALA A 316 4.09 -13.07 37.97
C ALA A 316 2.68 -12.81 38.52
N ARG A 317 1.91 -13.88 38.79
CA ARG A 317 0.54 -13.76 39.32
C ARG A 317 0.50 -13.10 40.69
N ALA A 318 1.37 -13.51 41.60
CA ALA A 318 1.46 -12.94 42.94
C ALA A 318 1.78 -11.43 42.89
N ALA A 319 2.73 -11.03 42.05
CA ALA A 319 3.08 -9.64 41.84
C ALA A 319 1.93 -8.83 41.18
N GLN A 320 1.19 -9.42 40.23
CA GLN A 320 -0.01 -8.80 39.66
C GLN A 320 -1.09 -8.55 40.71
N MET A 321 -1.35 -9.52 41.59
CA MET A 321 -2.34 -9.39 42.67
C MET A 321 -1.97 -8.27 43.65
N LEU A 322 -0.69 -8.17 44.04
CA LEU A 322 -0.21 -7.07 44.88
C LEU A 322 -0.39 -5.70 44.21
N ALA A 323 -0.13 -5.63 42.89
CA ALA A 323 -0.35 -4.40 42.13
C ALA A 323 -1.84 -4.01 42.10
N GLN A 324 -2.74 -4.98 41.93
CA GLN A 324 -4.20 -4.78 41.97
C GLN A 324 -4.69 -4.32 43.35
N GLU A 325 -4.07 -4.85 44.42
CA GLU A 325 -4.31 -4.46 45.82
C GLU A 325 -3.68 -3.11 46.19
N ARG A 326 -3.05 -2.42 45.21
CA ARG A 326 -2.35 -1.13 45.38
C ARG A 326 -1.16 -1.19 46.34
N VAL A 327 -0.56 -2.36 46.50
CA VAL A 327 0.72 -2.54 47.21
C VAL A 327 1.85 -2.25 46.24
N TYR A 328 2.46 -1.06 46.38
CA TYR A 328 3.54 -0.54 45.52
C TYR A 328 3.28 -0.75 44.02
N PRO A 329 2.14 -0.29 43.49
CA PRO A 329 1.58 -0.77 42.23
C PRO A 329 2.52 -0.62 41.03
N LYS A 330 3.36 0.42 41.01
CA LYS A 330 4.35 0.61 39.93
C LYS A 330 5.48 -0.42 39.97
N VAL A 331 5.96 -0.76 41.18
CA VAL A 331 7.09 -1.69 41.37
C VAL A 331 6.62 -3.12 41.19
N THR A 332 5.50 -3.49 41.81
CA THR A 332 4.93 -4.84 41.70
C THR A 332 4.43 -5.15 40.29
N ALA A 333 3.85 -4.18 39.56
CA ALA A 333 3.54 -4.36 38.15
C ALA A 333 4.79 -4.54 37.27
N LYS A 334 5.88 -3.83 37.56
CA LYS A 334 7.15 -4.03 36.85
C LYS A 334 7.70 -5.43 37.10
N LEU A 335 7.75 -5.88 38.36
CA LEU A 335 8.24 -7.20 38.73
C LEU A 335 7.38 -8.33 38.14
N ALA A 336 6.06 -8.12 38.01
CA ALA A 336 5.19 -9.04 37.28
C ALA A 336 5.57 -9.15 35.80
N ASN A 337 5.79 -8.01 35.13
CA ASN A 337 6.18 -7.98 33.73
C ASN A 337 7.58 -8.59 33.49
N ASP A 338 8.53 -8.32 34.39
CA ASP A 338 9.87 -8.91 34.32
C ASP A 338 9.81 -10.45 34.46
N ALA A 339 8.98 -10.97 35.36
CA ALA A 339 8.75 -12.41 35.51
C ALA A 339 8.06 -13.03 34.28
N LEU A 340 7.10 -12.34 33.66
CA LEU A 340 6.46 -12.79 32.41
C LEU A 340 7.40 -12.74 31.21
N ALA A 341 8.30 -11.76 31.15
CA ALA A 341 9.31 -11.66 30.09
C ALA A 341 10.32 -12.82 30.18
N ASP A 342 10.79 -13.16 31.39
CA ASP A 342 11.65 -14.34 31.59
C ASP A 342 10.89 -15.64 31.29
N PHE A 343 9.63 -15.74 31.71
CA PHE A 343 8.75 -16.86 31.36
C PHE A 343 8.63 -17.00 29.85
N GLN A 344 8.37 -15.93 29.10
CA GLN A 344 8.22 -15.95 27.66
C GLN A 344 9.46 -16.50 26.96
N VAL A 345 10.65 -16.00 27.30
CA VAL A 345 11.91 -16.45 26.70
C VAL A 345 12.12 -17.95 26.94
N LYS A 346 11.93 -18.40 28.18
CA LYS A 346 12.13 -19.82 28.55
C LYS A 346 11.04 -20.73 27.99
N TYR A 347 9.79 -20.27 27.99
CA TYR A 347 8.65 -21.01 27.47
C TYR A 347 8.78 -21.21 25.96
N LEU A 348 9.13 -20.17 25.19
CA LEU A 348 9.31 -20.31 23.75
C LEU A 348 10.48 -21.25 23.40
N ALA A 349 11.59 -21.16 24.14
CA ALA A 349 12.70 -22.09 23.98
C ALA A 349 12.26 -23.54 24.27
N ALA A 350 11.57 -23.77 25.40
CA ALA A 350 11.07 -25.09 25.77
C ALA A 350 10.02 -25.61 24.77
N LEU A 351 9.09 -24.77 24.33
CA LEU A 351 8.07 -25.14 23.35
C LEU A 351 8.69 -25.55 22.02
N TYR A 352 9.71 -24.84 21.56
CA TYR A 352 10.47 -25.23 20.36
C TYR A 352 11.26 -26.53 20.56
N GLU A 353 11.89 -26.72 21.72
CA GLU A 353 12.75 -27.87 22.03
C GLU A 353 11.98 -29.17 22.26
N SER A 354 10.89 -29.13 23.04
CA SER A 354 10.17 -30.31 23.53
C SER A 354 8.64 -30.23 23.38
N GLY A 355 8.10 -29.17 22.77
CA GLY A 355 6.67 -29.04 22.51
C GLY A 355 6.13 -30.15 21.58
N THR A 356 4.88 -30.54 21.80
CA THR A 356 4.20 -31.56 21.01
C THR A 356 2.84 -31.07 20.50
N ALA A 357 2.57 -31.32 19.22
CA ALA A 357 1.27 -31.09 18.61
C ALA A 357 0.54 -32.43 18.49
N THR A 358 -0.62 -32.54 19.10
CA THR A 358 -1.49 -33.73 19.05
C THR A 358 -2.61 -33.49 18.05
N TYR A 359 -2.70 -34.32 17.01
CA TYR A 359 -3.75 -34.25 15.99
C TYR A 359 -4.22 -35.66 15.59
N ARG A 360 -5.54 -35.91 15.59
CA ARG A 360 -6.13 -37.23 15.28
C ARG A 360 -5.45 -38.40 16.02
N GLY A 361 -5.17 -38.21 17.31
CA GLY A 361 -4.51 -39.20 18.17
C GLY A 361 -2.98 -39.35 17.99
N HIS A 362 -2.39 -38.67 17.01
CA HIS A 362 -0.95 -38.71 16.76
C HIS A 362 -0.26 -37.53 17.46
N LYS A 363 0.78 -37.80 18.25
CA LYS A 363 1.62 -36.79 18.89
C LYS A 363 2.87 -36.56 18.05
N THR A 364 3.03 -35.34 17.53
CA THR A 364 4.17 -34.95 16.70
C THR A 364 5.00 -33.88 17.43
N PRO A 365 6.29 -34.13 17.71
CA PRO A 365 7.19 -33.10 18.25
C PRO A 365 7.29 -31.89 17.31
N LEU A 366 7.28 -30.67 17.86
CA LEU A 366 7.28 -29.44 17.07
C LEU A 366 8.50 -29.34 16.13
N LYS A 367 9.68 -29.81 16.57
CA LYS A 367 10.91 -29.88 15.74
C LYS A 367 10.80 -30.76 14.50
N GLN A 368 9.86 -31.71 14.50
CA GLN A 368 9.65 -32.61 13.37
C GLN A 368 8.69 -32.01 12.33
N LEU A 369 8.01 -30.91 12.66
CA LEU A 369 7.19 -30.18 11.70
C LEU A 369 8.11 -29.33 10.80
N PRO A 370 7.95 -29.41 9.47
CA PRO A 370 8.84 -28.73 8.53
C PRO A 370 8.60 -27.22 8.54
N ALA A 371 9.43 -26.47 9.27
CA ALA A 371 9.35 -25.03 9.34
C ALA A 371 9.95 -24.35 8.10
N ARG A 372 9.14 -23.56 7.37
CA ARG A 372 9.57 -22.74 6.21
C ARG A 372 10.04 -21.33 6.61
N ARG A 373 9.83 -20.94 7.87
CA ARG A 373 10.17 -19.64 8.45
C ARG A 373 10.72 -19.82 9.86
N GLN A 374 11.38 -18.78 10.37
CA GLN A 374 11.79 -18.74 11.77
C GLN A 374 10.57 -18.67 12.70
N LEU A 375 10.60 -19.41 13.81
CA LEU A 375 9.54 -19.48 14.79
C LEU A 375 9.97 -18.71 16.04
N ASN A 376 9.93 -17.37 15.97
CA ASN A 376 10.50 -16.50 17.00
C ASN A 376 9.47 -16.08 18.05
N THR A 377 8.17 -16.13 17.72
CA THR A 377 7.08 -15.72 18.60
C THR A 377 6.08 -16.86 18.84
N LEU A 378 5.26 -16.74 19.88
CA LEU A 378 4.18 -17.71 20.15
C LEU A 378 3.19 -17.78 18.99
N ALA A 379 2.83 -16.62 18.43
CA ALA A 379 1.94 -16.53 17.27
C ALA A 379 2.52 -17.27 16.05
N ASP A 380 3.82 -17.12 15.78
CA ASP A 380 4.48 -17.81 14.66
C ASP A 380 4.41 -19.34 14.80
N MET A 381 4.66 -19.85 16.01
CA MET A 381 4.60 -21.28 16.33
C MET A 381 3.17 -21.81 16.20
N VAL A 382 2.18 -21.11 16.79
CA VAL A 382 0.77 -21.51 16.72
C VAL A 382 0.27 -21.53 15.28
N ASP A 383 0.53 -20.48 14.49
CA ASP A 383 0.15 -20.42 13.09
C ASP A 383 0.84 -21.47 12.24
N HIS A 384 2.10 -21.79 12.55
CA HIS A 384 2.82 -22.86 11.87
C HIS A 384 2.19 -24.23 12.15
N VAL A 385 1.91 -24.55 13.41
CA VAL A 385 1.27 -25.83 13.79
C VAL A 385 -0.12 -25.96 13.16
N LYS A 386 -0.94 -24.89 13.21
CA LYS A 386 -2.25 -24.85 12.53
C LYS A 386 -2.10 -25.12 11.03
N GLY A 387 -1.19 -24.39 10.38
CA GLY A 387 -0.98 -24.46 8.94
C GLY A 387 -0.51 -25.84 8.47
N GLU A 388 0.35 -26.53 9.22
CA GLU A 388 0.84 -27.86 8.81
C GLU A 388 -0.20 -28.97 9.10
N LEU A 389 -0.91 -28.90 10.24
CA LEU A 389 -1.78 -30.00 10.66
C LEU A 389 -3.22 -29.90 10.15
N LEU A 390 -3.73 -28.70 9.85
CA LEU A 390 -5.12 -28.50 9.40
C LEU A 390 -5.27 -28.37 7.88
N ASP A 391 -4.19 -28.19 7.12
CA ASP A 391 -4.24 -27.96 5.66
C ASP A 391 -4.97 -29.11 4.92
N ALA A 392 -4.56 -30.35 5.18
CA ALA A 392 -5.18 -31.53 4.58
C ALA A 392 -6.65 -31.70 5.01
N PHE A 393 -6.98 -31.37 6.25
CA PHE A 393 -8.36 -31.43 6.75
C PHE A 393 -9.26 -30.40 6.07
N PHE A 394 -8.76 -29.19 5.83
CA PHE A 394 -9.50 -28.18 5.07
C PHE A 394 -9.73 -28.61 3.62
N ALA A 395 -8.72 -29.20 2.98
CA ALA A 395 -8.83 -29.72 1.61
C ALA A 395 -9.81 -30.91 1.50
N GLU A 396 -9.81 -31.81 2.48
CA GLU A 396 -10.76 -32.92 2.57
C GLU A 396 -12.20 -32.41 2.74
N ARG A 397 -12.40 -31.40 3.60
CA ARG A 397 -13.72 -30.85 3.91
C ARG A 397 -14.28 -29.94 2.81
N TYR A 398 -13.41 -29.22 2.09
CA TYR A 398 -13.79 -28.23 1.08
C TYR A 398 -13.11 -28.49 -0.27
N PRO A 399 -13.42 -29.62 -0.94
CA PRO A 399 -12.76 -30.01 -2.18
C PRO A 399 -13.07 -29.09 -3.37
N SER A 400 -14.08 -28.22 -3.27
CA SER A 400 -14.43 -27.23 -4.30
C SER A 400 -13.91 -25.82 -3.99
N TYR A 401 -13.15 -25.63 -2.90
CA TYR A 401 -12.51 -24.35 -2.62
C TYR A 401 -11.36 -24.10 -3.62
N PRO A 402 -11.25 -22.92 -4.24
CA PRO A 402 -10.22 -22.64 -5.23
C PRO A 402 -8.83 -22.46 -4.59
N ILE A 403 -7.78 -22.85 -5.30
CA ILE A 403 -6.41 -22.43 -4.94
C ILE A 403 -6.24 -20.99 -5.41
N LEU A 404 -6.10 -20.05 -4.47
CA LEU A 404 -6.02 -18.64 -4.81
C LEU A 404 -4.64 -18.27 -5.38
N ARG A 405 -4.64 -17.39 -6.38
CA ARG A 405 -3.41 -16.80 -6.93
C ARG A 405 -2.77 -15.81 -5.95
N THR A 406 -3.61 -15.07 -5.21
CA THR A 406 -3.21 -14.06 -4.22
C THR A 406 -3.67 -14.47 -2.83
N GLN A 407 -2.84 -14.22 -1.82
CA GLN A 407 -3.13 -14.57 -0.43
C GLN A 407 -4.30 -13.75 0.13
N VAL A 408 -5.29 -14.44 0.68
CA VAL A 408 -6.38 -13.83 1.44
C VAL A 408 -6.25 -14.18 2.92
N THR A 409 -6.47 -13.18 3.77
CA THR A 409 -6.51 -13.29 5.23
C THR A 409 -7.83 -12.74 5.75
N ALA A 410 -8.19 -13.05 6.99
CA ALA A 410 -9.41 -12.51 7.59
C ALA A 410 -9.42 -10.98 7.63
N ALA A 411 -8.25 -10.35 7.77
CA ALA A 411 -8.11 -8.90 7.85
C ALA A 411 -8.29 -8.19 6.49
N ASN A 412 -7.96 -8.84 5.37
CA ASN A 412 -8.03 -8.23 4.03
C ASN A 412 -9.21 -8.71 3.18
N LEU A 413 -9.90 -9.79 3.57
CA LEU A 413 -10.94 -10.42 2.76
C LEU A 413 -12.00 -9.41 2.27
N GLU A 414 -12.62 -8.65 3.18
CA GLU A 414 -13.69 -7.74 2.78
C GLU A 414 -13.21 -6.61 1.88
N SER A 415 -12.06 -6.01 2.18
CA SER A 415 -11.53 -4.87 1.43
C SER A 415 -11.06 -5.30 0.03
N GLU A 416 -10.45 -6.49 -0.10
CA GLU A 416 -10.02 -7.04 -1.39
C GLU A 416 -11.21 -7.44 -2.27
N MET A 417 -12.25 -8.05 -1.69
CA MET A 417 -13.48 -8.39 -2.43
C MET A 417 -14.26 -7.14 -2.85
N ALA A 418 -14.34 -6.12 -1.99
CA ALA A 418 -14.93 -4.83 -2.32
C ALA A 418 -14.16 -4.10 -3.43
N ARG A 419 -12.83 -4.08 -3.35
CA ARG A 419 -11.96 -3.53 -4.41
C ARG A 419 -12.16 -4.25 -5.73
N THR A 420 -12.29 -5.58 -5.69
CA THR A 420 -12.55 -6.38 -6.88
C THR A 420 -13.86 -5.97 -7.55
N LEU A 421 -14.94 -5.81 -6.80
CA LEU A 421 -16.20 -5.29 -7.36
C LEU A 421 -16.05 -3.88 -7.96
N GLN A 422 -15.35 -2.97 -7.29
CA GLN A 422 -15.12 -1.61 -7.79
C GLN A 422 -14.29 -1.59 -9.08
N SER A 423 -13.33 -2.51 -9.20
CA SER A 423 -12.46 -2.62 -10.36
C SER A 423 -13.18 -3.10 -11.63
N LEU A 424 -14.34 -3.75 -11.50
CA LEU A 424 -15.12 -4.25 -12.64
C LEU A 424 -15.56 -3.12 -13.58
N ASP A 425 -15.96 -1.96 -13.05
CA ASP A 425 -16.33 -0.79 -13.86
C ASP A 425 -15.16 -0.31 -14.75
N SER A 426 -13.95 -0.46 -14.24
CA SER A 426 -12.76 -0.08 -14.98
C SER A 426 -12.40 -1.04 -16.11
N MET A 427 -12.92 -2.29 -16.16
CA MET A 427 -12.56 -3.26 -17.21
C MET A 427 -12.82 -2.75 -18.64
N ALA A 428 -13.84 -1.90 -18.82
CA ALA A 428 -14.15 -1.31 -20.13
C ALA A 428 -13.20 -0.16 -20.54
N THR A 429 -12.40 0.37 -19.61
CA THR A 429 -11.57 1.58 -19.82
C THR A 429 -10.10 1.44 -19.43
N LYS A 430 -9.76 0.49 -18.55
CA LYS A 430 -8.44 0.23 -17.97
C LYS A 430 -8.29 -1.27 -17.68
N GLN A 431 -7.07 -1.72 -17.47
CA GLN A 431 -6.84 -3.06 -16.94
C GLN A 431 -7.25 -3.12 -15.47
N ILE A 432 -8.01 -4.17 -15.12
CA ILE A 432 -8.27 -4.56 -13.73
C ILE A 432 -6.94 -4.76 -13.00
N ASP A 433 -6.86 -4.43 -11.70
CA ASP A 433 -5.64 -4.64 -10.94
C ASP A 433 -5.34 -6.14 -10.77
N GLN A 434 -4.06 -6.45 -10.55
CA GLN A 434 -3.56 -7.83 -10.57
C GLN A 434 -4.19 -8.71 -9.46
N ASN A 435 -4.51 -8.15 -8.30
CA ASN A 435 -5.11 -8.91 -7.21
C ASN A 435 -6.56 -9.25 -7.54
N SER A 436 -7.34 -8.25 -7.94
CA SER A 436 -8.74 -8.43 -8.34
C SER A 436 -8.91 -9.39 -9.51
N ARG A 437 -8.01 -9.29 -10.51
CA ARG A 437 -7.88 -10.30 -11.56
C ARG A 437 -7.58 -11.68 -11.00
N GLY A 438 -6.58 -11.78 -10.11
CA GLY A 438 -6.16 -13.02 -9.49
C GLY A 438 -7.29 -13.75 -8.75
N TYR A 439 -8.14 -13.03 -8.00
CA TYR A 439 -9.27 -13.63 -7.29
C TYR A 439 -10.33 -14.18 -8.26
N LEU A 440 -10.70 -13.42 -9.29
CA LEU A 440 -11.67 -13.86 -10.29
C LEU A 440 -11.14 -15.06 -11.09
N GLU A 441 -9.88 -15.02 -11.53
CA GLU A 441 -9.24 -16.16 -12.21
C GLU A 441 -9.19 -17.41 -11.31
N SER A 442 -8.93 -17.25 -10.01
CA SER A 442 -8.90 -18.38 -9.07
C SER A 442 -10.25 -19.06 -8.92
N LEU A 443 -11.34 -18.27 -8.97
CA LEU A 443 -12.72 -18.75 -8.93
C LEU A 443 -13.23 -19.24 -10.30
N GLY A 444 -12.38 -19.22 -11.34
CA GLY A 444 -12.78 -19.52 -12.72
C GLY A 444 -13.72 -18.47 -13.33
N ALA A 445 -13.90 -17.33 -12.68
CA ALA A 445 -14.81 -16.25 -13.11
C ALA A 445 -14.17 -15.30 -14.13
N MET A 446 -12.97 -15.62 -14.60
CA MET A 446 -12.24 -14.84 -15.60
C MET A 446 -11.34 -15.75 -16.44
N ALA A 447 -11.39 -15.59 -17.77
CA ALA A 447 -10.59 -16.30 -18.75
C ALA A 447 -10.12 -15.32 -19.85
N ASP A 448 -8.86 -15.43 -20.26
CA ASP A 448 -8.25 -14.55 -21.29
C ASP A 448 -8.44 -13.04 -21.05
N GLY A 449 -8.56 -12.62 -19.79
CA GLY A 449 -8.78 -11.23 -19.39
C GLY A 449 -10.23 -10.76 -19.42
N HIS A 450 -11.18 -11.64 -19.71
CA HIS A 450 -12.62 -11.37 -19.76
C HIS A 450 -13.35 -12.15 -18.68
N PHE A 451 -14.43 -11.57 -18.15
CA PHE A 451 -15.29 -12.28 -17.20
C PHE A 451 -15.99 -13.44 -17.89
N THR A 452 -16.09 -14.59 -17.22
CA THR A 452 -16.84 -15.75 -17.71
C THR A 452 -17.60 -16.38 -16.55
N ALA A 453 -18.90 -16.60 -16.74
CA ALA A 453 -19.70 -17.33 -15.76
C ALA A 453 -19.65 -18.84 -16.02
N SER A 454 -19.43 -19.26 -17.27
CA SER A 454 -19.42 -20.68 -17.65
C SER A 454 -18.14 -21.40 -17.22
N ALA A 455 -17.00 -20.73 -17.12
CA ALA A 455 -15.79 -21.39 -16.61
C ALA A 455 -15.75 -21.48 -15.08
N SER A 456 -16.63 -20.77 -14.36
CA SER A 456 -16.68 -20.78 -12.89
C SER A 456 -17.75 -21.74 -12.38
N PRO A 457 -17.37 -22.85 -11.72
CA PRO A 457 -18.34 -23.77 -11.11
C PRO A 457 -19.27 -23.07 -10.11
N ALA A 458 -18.75 -22.09 -9.35
CA ALA A 458 -19.55 -21.34 -8.38
C ALA A 458 -20.60 -20.45 -9.06
N CYS A 459 -20.22 -19.73 -10.13
CA CYS A 459 -21.18 -18.94 -10.91
C CYS A 459 -22.24 -19.82 -11.57
N GLN A 460 -21.86 -20.99 -12.11
CA GLN A 460 -22.83 -21.92 -12.69
C GLN A 460 -23.85 -22.39 -11.66
N LEU A 461 -23.42 -22.74 -10.45
CA LEU A 461 -24.33 -23.14 -9.38
C LEU A 461 -25.28 -22.00 -9.01
N ILE A 462 -24.75 -20.78 -8.84
CA ILE A 462 -25.56 -19.58 -8.58
C ILE A 462 -26.63 -19.41 -9.66
N LEU A 463 -26.23 -19.40 -10.93
CA LEU A 463 -27.16 -19.20 -12.04
C LEU A 463 -28.19 -20.33 -12.15
N LYS A 464 -27.78 -21.58 -11.91
CA LYS A 464 -28.70 -22.72 -11.87
C LYS A 464 -29.79 -22.54 -10.81
N ARG A 465 -29.44 -22.13 -9.59
CA ARG A 465 -30.41 -21.87 -8.52
C ARG A 465 -31.37 -20.74 -8.87
N ILE A 466 -30.86 -19.70 -9.51
CA ILE A 466 -31.67 -18.59 -9.99
C ILE A 466 -32.65 -19.06 -11.06
N ASP A 467 -32.16 -19.78 -12.08
CA ASP A 467 -32.97 -20.29 -13.19
C ASP A 467 -34.07 -21.26 -12.69
N GLU A 468 -33.75 -22.13 -11.72
CA GLU A 468 -34.72 -23.02 -11.06
C GLU A 468 -35.86 -22.25 -10.37
N ASN A 469 -35.54 -21.19 -9.63
CA ASN A 469 -36.53 -20.37 -8.93
C ASN A 469 -37.35 -19.52 -9.90
N ASP A 470 -36.70 -18.88 -10.87
CA ASP A 470 -37.33 -18.07 -11.93
C ASP A 470 -38.36 -18.88 -12.72
N ALA A 471 -38.07 -20.15 -13.04
CA ALA A 471 -38.99 -21.05 -13.74
C ALA A 471 -40.29 -21.31 -12.96
N THR A 472 -40.26 -21.14 -11.63
CA THR A 472 -41.43 -21.26 -10.74
C THR A 472 -42.01 -19.92 -10.32
N GLY A 473 -41.51 -18.80 -10.88
CA GLY A 473 -41.94 -17.44 -10.54
C GLY A 473 -41.48 -16.97 -9.15
N LYS A 474 -40.45 -17.58 -8.56
CA LYS A 474 -39.90 -17.22 -7.26
C LYS A 474 -38.60 -16.44 -7.41
N LEU A 475 -38.37 -15.47 -6.52
CA LEU A 475 -37.10 -14.78 -6.40
C LEU A 475 -36.11 -15.59 -5.55
N THR A 476 -34.82 -15.53 -5.88
CA THR A 476 -33.78 -16.29 -5.15
C THR A 476 -33.19 -15.43 -4.03
N PRO A 477 -33.27 -15.83 -2.75
CA PRO A 477 -32.68 -15.06 -1.66
C PRO A 477 -31.14 -15.06 -1.73
N VAL A 478 -30.51 -13.90 -1.54
CA VAL A 478 -29.04 -13.77 -1.53
C VAL A 478 -28.41 -14.62 -0.42
N ASP A 479 -29.02 -14.63 0.77
CA ASP A 479 -28.51 -15.38 1.92
C ASP A 479 -28.63 -16.90 1.75
N ASP A 480 -29.52 -17.40 0.88
CA ASP A 480 -29.61 -18.83 0.57
C ASP A 480 -28.40 -19.26 -0.25
N LEU A 481 -28.07 -18.48 -1.29
CA LEU A 481 -26.87 -18.70 -2.11
C LEU A 481 -25.60 -18.60 -1.28
N ALA A 482 -25.52 -17.61 -0.39
CA ALA A 482 -24.39 -17.45 0.53
C ALA A 482 -24.26 -18.66 1.46
N ARG A 483 -25.36 -19.14 2.05
CA ARG A 483 -25.35 -20.32 2.93
C ARG A 483 -24.91 -21.59 2.19
N GLU A 484 -25.39 -21.81 0.97
CA GLU A 484 -25.01 -22.98 0.17
C GLU A 484 -23.50 -22.97 -0.17
N LEU A 485 -22.95 -21.82 -0.56
CA LEU A 485 -21.54 -21.70 -0.94
C LEU A 485 -20.57 -21.57 0.25
N VAL A 486 -21.02 -21.16 1.43
CA VAL A 486 -20.21 -21.18 2.67
C VAL A 486 -20.02 -22.61 3.19
N GLN A 487 -20.95 -23.52 2.89
CA GLN A 487 -20.89 -24.91 3.34
C GLN A 487 -19.99 -25.77 2.45
N ALA A 488 -19.68 -26.98 2.94
CA ALA A 488 -19.01 -27.99 2.13
C ALA A 488 -19.89 -28.36 0.92
N PRO A 489 -19.33 -28.58 -0.28
CA PRO A 489 -17.90 -28.72 -0.57
C PRO A 489 -17.14 -27.40 -0.87
N TRP A 490 -17.82 -26.26 -0.84
CA TRP A 490 -17.29 -24.98 -1.34
C TRP A 490 -16.48 -24.21 -0.31
N GLY A 491 -17.03 -23.98 0.87
CA GLY A 491 -16.34 -23.26 1.93
C GLY A 491 -16.03 -21.80 1.63
N LEU A 492 -16.70 -21.16 0.68
CA LEU A 492 -16.43 -19.78 0.27
C LEU A 492 -16.97 -18.78 1.31
N PRO A 493 -16.14 -17.86 1.84
CA PRO A 493 -16.62 -16.80 2.73
C PRO A 493 -17.70 -15.94 2.05
N LYS A 494 -18.67 -15.46 2.84
CA LYS A 494 -19.78 -14.62 2.36
C LYS A 494 -19.31 -13.42 1.49
N PRO A 495 -18.23 -12.68 1.82
CA PRO A 495 -17.70 -11.63 0.95
C PRO A 495 -17.30 -12.09 -0.46
N MET A 496 -16.76 -13.30 -0.62
CA MET A 496 -16.43 -13.85 -1.94
C MET A 496 -17.68 -14.17 -2.75
N VAL A 497 -18.71 -14.72 -2.10
CA VAL A 497 -20.00 -15.00 -2.75
C VAL A 497 -20.66 -13.70 -3.22
N GLN A 498 -20.65 -12.67 -2.38
CA GLN A 498 -21.17 -11.35 -2.73
C GLN A 498 -20.40 -10.70 -3.90
N MET A 499 -19.07 -10.86 -3.93
CA MET A 499 -18.25 -10.43 -5.05
C MET A 499 -18.65 -11.15 -6.35
N LEU A 500 -18.87 -12.47 -6.33
CA LEU A 500 -19.33 -13.22 -7.50
C LEU A 500 -20.71 -12.76 -7.97
N LEU A 501 -21.64 -12.53 -7.04
CA LEU A 501 -22.97 -12.00 -7.36
C LEU A 501 -22.88 -10.62 -8.02
N GLY A 502 -22.06 -9.72 -7.48
CA GLY A 502 -21.85 -8.40 -8.07
C GLY A 502 -21.16 -8.47 -9.44
N ALA A 503 -20.25 -9.42 -9.64
CA ALA A 503 -19.64 -9.67 -10.94
C ALA A 503 -20.66 -10.20 -11.97
N LEU A 504 -21.58 -11.07 -11.56
CA LEU A 504 -22.68 -11.53 -12.40
C LEU A 504 -23.67 -10.40 -12.74
N LEU A 505 -23.99 -9.52 -11.78
CA LEU A 505 -24.78 -8.30 -12.04
C LEU A 505 -24.08 -7.42 -13.09
N PHE A 506 -22.79 -7.13 -12.87
CA PHE A 506 -22.01 -6.25 -13.73
C PHE A 506 -22.01 -6.73 -15.20
N ASN A 507 -21.94 -8.04 -15.39
CA ASN A 507 -21.94 -8.66 -16.72
C ASN A 507 -23.36 -8.98 -17.25
N GLY A 508 -24.42 -8.47 -16.62
CA GLY A 508 -25.80 -8.61 -17.11
C GLY A 508 -26.35 -10.03 -17.05
N TYR A 509 -25.88 -10.84 -16.10
CA TYR A 509 -26.45 -12.16 -15.87
C TYR A 509 -27.66 -12.10 -14.93
N LEU A 510 -27.68 -11.19 -13.98
CA LEU A 510 -28.73 -11.14 -12.97
C LEU A 510 -29.13 -9.70 -12.66
N VAL A 511 -30.28 -9.56 -11.99
CA VAL A 511 -30.81 -8.30 -11.45
C VAL A 511 -30.89 -8.45 -9.94
N PHE A 512 -30.47 -7.42 -9.21
CA PHE A 512 -30.61 -7.38 -7.75
C PHE A 512 -31.94 -6.75 -7.37
N VAL A 513 -32.62 -7.36 -6.39
CA VAL A 513 -33.89 -6.86 -5.85
C VAL A 513 -33.65 -6.39 -4.42
N ARG A 514 -33.83 -5.09 -4.20
CA ARG A 514 -33.67 -4.46 -2.91
C ARG A 514 -34.83 -4.77 -1.97
N GLN A 515 -34.61 -4.50 -0.69
CA GLN A 515 -35.69 -4.37 0.28
C GLN A 515 -36.69 -3.29 -0.21
N GLY A 516 -37.95 -3.68 -0.38
CA GLY A 516 -39.00 -2.82 -0.98
C GLY A 516 -39.25 -3.05 -2.47
N GLY A 517 -38.54 -3.97 -3.13
CA GLY A 517 -38.86 -4.46 -4.48
C GLY A 517 -38.24 -3.66 -5.64
N ALA A 518 -37.42 -2.64 -5.35
CA ALA A 518 -36.67 -1.92 -6.38
C ALA A 518 -35.61 -2.82 -7.02
N ARG A 519 -35.53 -2.81 -8.35
CA ARG A 519 -34.57 -3.58 -9.14
C ARG A 519 -33.34 -2.75 -9.47
N LEU A 520 -32.17 -3.34 -9.32
CA LEU A 520 -30.89 -2.81 -9.78
C LEU A 520 -30.39 -3.70 -10.91
N HIS A 521 -30.24 -3.10 -12.07
CA HIS A 521 -29.68 -3.75 -13.24
C HIS A 521 -28.17 -3.45 -13.33
N ALA A 522 -27.50 -4.02 -14.33
CA ALA A 522 -26.09 -3.72 -14.58
C ALA A 522 -25.82 -2.21 -14.82
N ALA A 523 -26.86 -1.44 -15.17
CA ALA A 523 -26.80 0.02 -15.31
C ALA A 523 -26.68 0.78 -13.96
N ASP A 524 -27.13 0.16 -12.86
CA ASP A 524 -27.33 0.83 -11.58
C ASP A 524 -26.23 0.47 -10.56
N ILE A 525 -25.01 0.27 -11.03
CA ILE A 525 -23.87 -0.18 -10.20
C ILE A 525 -23.19 0.93 -9.39
N GLY A 526 -23.61 2.18 -9.55
CA GLY A 526 -23.08 3.33 -8.81
C GLY A 526 -22.94 3.10 -7.28
N PRO A 527 -23.89 2.42 -6.60
CA PRO A 527 -23.74 2.04 -5.19
C PRO A 527 -22.56 1.10 -4.94
N PHE A 528 -22.28 0.13 -5.80
CA PHE A 528 -21.15 -0.80 -5.65
C PHE A 528 -19.81 -0.13 -5.89
N ILE A 529 -19.76 0.84 -6.82
CA ILE A 529 -18.56 1.66 -7.05
C ILE A 529 -18.26 2.50 -5.80
N LYS A 530 -19.28 3.16 -5.23
CA LYS A 530 -19.09 4.06 -4.07
C LYS A 530 -18.87 3.31 -2.76
N ASN A 531 -19.65 2.27 -2.52
CA ASN A 531 -19.81 1.65 -1.20
C ASN A 531 -19.25 0.21 -1.15
N GLY A 532 -18.76 -0.34 -2.26
CA GLY A 532 -18.20 -1.70 -2.32
C GLY A 532 -19.21 -2.77 -1.89
N LEU A 533 -18.76 -3.71 -1.06
CA LEU A 533 -19.62 -4.78 -0.51
C LEU A 533 -20.72 -4.28 0.42
N SER A 534 -20.59 -3.10 1.04
CA SER A 534 -21.65 -2.59 1.93
C SER A 534 -22.96 -2.29 1.18
N ALA A 535 -22.91 -2.07 -0.14
CA ALA A 535 -24.10 -1.94 -0.99
C ALA A 535 -24.92 -3.26 -1.08
N MET A 536 -24.35 -4.39 -0.67
CA MET A 536 -25.07 -5.67 -0.58
C MET A 536 -26.04 -5.75 0.59
N ALA A 537 -25.93 -4.87 1.60
CA ALA A 537 -26.78 -4.92 2.78
C ALA A 537 -28.28 -4.74 2.45
N ASP A 538 -28.59 -3.95 1.42
CA ASP A 538 -29.96 -3.64 1.01
C ASP A 538 -30.53 -4.65 0.00
N ILE A 539 -29.72 -5.61 -0.47
CA ILE A 539 -30.11 -6.60 -1.49
C ILE A 539 -30.66 -7.85 -0.82
N VAL A 540 -31.92 -8.16 -1.09
CA VAL A 540 -32.61 -9.31 -0.47
C VAL A 540 -32.67 -10.48 -1.44
N TYR A 541 -32.95 -10.22 -2.71
CA TYR A 541 -33.10 -11.26 -3.73
C TYR A 541 -32.35 -10.97 -5.01
N VAL A 542 -32.22 -12.01 -5.84
CA VAL A 542 -31.70 -11.95 -7.20
C VAL A 542 -32.62 -12.71 -8.17
N GLU A 543 -32.71 -12.24 -9.41
CA GLU A 543 -33.46 -12.86 -10.53
C GLU A 543 -32.65 -12.77 -11.83
N ARG A 544 -33.06 -13.49 -12.88
CA ARG A 544 -32.35 -13.47 -14.17
C ARG A 544 -32.59 -12.16 -14.93
N ASP A 545 -31.54 -11.59 -15.51
CA ASP A 545 -31.68 -10.47 -16.45
C ASP A 545 -32.20 -10.98 -17.82
N LYS A 546 -33.40 -10.53 -18.21
CA LYS A 546 -34.15 -11.01 -19.38
C LYS A 546 -34.23 -9.99 -20.53
N ASP A 547 -33.58 -8.83 -20.42
CA ASP A 547 -33.99 -7.63 -21.19
C ASP A 547 -33.28 -7.39 -22.54
N ILE A 548 -32.39 -8.27 -23.03
CA ILE A 548 -31.71 -8.04 -24.33
C ILE A 548 -32.40 -8.80 -25.48
N ASN A 549 -32.99 -8.05 -26.42
CA ASN A 549 -33.45 -8.58 -27.70
C ASN A 549 -32.25 -8.83 -28.64
N VAL A 550 -31.67 -10.03 -28.53
CA VAL A 550 -30.43 -10.45 -29.20
C VAL A 550 -30.46 -10.22 -30.71
N GLU A 551 -31.53 -10.63 -31.40
CA GLU A 551 -31.60 -10.54 -32.86
C GLU A 551 -31.75 -9.10 -33.34
N ALA A 552 -32.50 -8.27 -32.62
CA ALA A 552 -32.62 -6.86 -32.97
C ALA A 552 -31.28 -6.12 -32.88
N ILE A 553 -30.53 -6.34 -31.79
CA ILE A 553 -29.22 -5.71 -31.55
C ILE A 553 -28.15 -6.27 -32.48
N ALA A 554 -28.16 -7.58 -32.77
CA ALA A 554 -27.28 -8.19 -33.76
C ALA A 554 -27.45 -7.53 -35.13
N GLY A 555 -28.70 -7.31 -35.57
CA GLY A 555 -28.97 -6.59 -36.82
C GLY A 555 -28.50 -5.13 -36.81
N LEU A 556 -28.47 -4.46 -35.66
CA LEU A 556 -27.90 -3.11 -35.53
C LEU A 556 -26.38 -3.15 -35.71
N PHE A 557 -25.71 -4.14 -35.12
CA PHE A 557 -24.26 -4.34 -35.27
C PHE A 557 -23.87 -4.61 -36.72
N GLU A 558 -24.64 -5.42 -37.45
CA GLU A 558 -24.44 -5.64 -38.88
C GLU A 558 -24.51 -4.34 -39.69
N VAL A 559 -25.47 -3.45 -39.40
CA VAL A 559 -25.58 -2.14 -40.07
C VAL A 559 -24.37 -1.25 -39.79
N LEU A 560 -23.80 -1.33 -38.59
CA LEU A 560 -22.61 -0.57 -38.19
C LEU A 560 -21.30 -1.18 -38.72
N GLY A 561 -21.34 -2.40 -39.27
CA GLY A 561 -20.17 -3.17 -39.67
C GLY A 561 -19.37 -3.73 -38.49
N LEU A 562 -20.06 -4.08 -37.40
CA LEU A 562 -19.49 -4.63 -36.15
C LEU A 562 -19.76 -6.14 -36.03
N HIS A 563 -19.08 -6.79 -35.08
CA HIS A 563 -19.20 -8.24 -34.88
C HIS A 563 -20.51 -8.62 -34.16
N ALA A 564 -21.57 -8.93 -34.93
CA ALA A 564 -22.87 -9.33 -34.39
C ALA A 564 -22.82 -10.62 -33.54
N GLY A 565 -21.81 -11.48 -33.73
CA GLY A 565 -21.58 -12.68 -32.92
C GLY A 565 -21.42 -12.38 -31.42
N TYR A 566 -20.83 -11.23 -31.08
CA TYR A 566 -20.63 -10.81 -29.69
C TYR A 566 -21.92 -10.46 -28.93
N ILE A 567 -23.03 -10.23 -29.65
CA ILE A 567 -24.35 -9.99 -29.05
C ILE A 567 -25.04 -11.31 -28.68
N ARG A 568 -24.86 -12.32 -29.55
CA ARG A 568 -25.47 -13.65 -29.44
C ARG A 568 -24.84 -14.46 -28.32
N ASP A 569 -23.53 -14.38 -28.19
CA ASP A 569 -22.84 -14.92 -27.03
C ASP A 569 -22.94 -13.97 -25.84
N LYS A 570 -23.46 -14.44 -24.69
CA LYS A 570 -23.57 -13.61 -23.48
C LYS A 570 -22.21 -13.20 -22.92
N GLU A 571 -21.19 -14.05 -23.08
CA GLU A 571 -19.86 -13.82 -22.50
C GLU A 571 -19.12 -12.68 -23.24
N SER A 572 -19.31 -12.61 -24.56
CA SER A 572 -18.70 -11.60 -25.44
C SER A 572 -19.42 -10.23 -25.46
N ARG A 573 -20.50 -10.03 -24.70
CA ARG A 573 -21.29 -8.78 -24.77
C ARG A 573 -20.52 -7.54 -24.30
N SER A 574 -19.56 -7.72 -23.41
CA SER A 574 -18.68 -6.63 -22.96
C SER A 574 -17.79 -6.14 -24.11
N ASP A 575 -17.32 -7.04 -24.98
CA ASP A 575 -16.60 -6.69 -26.21
C ASP A 575 -17.49 -6.00 -27.22
N ALA A 576 -18.75 -6.43 -27.35
CA ALA A 576 -19.72 -5.74 -28.19
C ALA A 576 -19.90 -4.26 -27.80
N VAL A 577 -19.98 -3.97 -26.49
CA VAL A 577 -20.07 -2.60 -25.96
C VAL A 577 -18.83 -1.79 -26.34
N LYS A 578 -17.63 -2.39 -26.22
CA LYS A 578 -16.36 -1.75 -26.58
C LYS A 578 -16.30 -1.40 -28.06
N GLU A 579 -16.70 -2.31 -28.95
CA GLU A 579 -16.75 -2.04 -30.40
C GLU A 579 -17.74 -0.92 -30.74
N LEU A 580 -18.93 -0.97 -30.14
CA LEU A 580 -19.96 0.05 -30.33
C LEU A 580 -19.45 1.45 -29.92
N ARG A 581 -18.76 1.52 -28.78
CA ARG A 581 -18.16 2.76 -28.28
C ARG A 581 -17.13 3.34 -29.24
N LEU A 582 -16.20 2.52 -29.71
CA LEU A 582 -15.16 2.93 -30.66
C LEU A 582 -15.78 3.40 -31.98
N LYS A 583 -16.81 2.70 -32.47
CA LYS A 583 -17.55 3.11 -33.67
C LYS A 583 -18.26 4.44 -33.48
N GLY A 584 -18.92 4.66 -32.35
CA GLY A 584 -19.56 5.93 -32.01
C GLY A 584 -18.58 7.10 -31.99
N ALA A 585 -17.40 6.91 -31.40
CA ALA A 585 -16.35 7.91 -31.38
C ALA A 585 -15.85 8.26 -32.80
N SER A 586 -15.60 7.23 -33.63
CA SER A 586 -15.20 7.42 -35.04
C SER A 586 -16.26 8.16 -35.86
N LEU A 587 -17.54 7.89 -35.63
CA LEU A 587 -18.64 8.61 -36.30
C LEU A 587 -18.69 10.09 -35.92
N LYS A 588 -18.49 10.42 -34.63
CA LYS A 588 -18.41 11.82 -34.17
C LYS A 588 -17.28 12.56 -34.88
N GLU A 589 -16.09 11.96 -34.93
CA GLU A 589 -14.92 12.56 -35.58
C GLU A 589 -15.13 12.77 -37.09
N ALA A 590 -15.72 11.77 -37.77
CA ALA A 590 -16.04 11.87 -39.19
C ALA A 590 -17.01 13.03 -39.48
N LEU A 591 -18.06 13.19 -38.67
CA LEU A 591 -19.02 14.29 -38.79
C LEU A 591 -18.39 15.66 -38.50
N GLN A 592 -17.52 15.74 -37.48
CA GLN A 592 -16.80 16.97 -37.11
C GLN A 592 -15.84 17.43 -38.21
N THR A 593 -15.25 16.50 -38.95
CA THR A 593 -14.32 16.80 -40.05
C THR A 593 -15.06 17.12 -41.36
N LEU A 594 -16.12 16.38 -41.67
CA LEU A 594 -16.87 16.53 -42.92
C LEU A 594 -17.59 17.88 -43.01
N ARG A 595 -18.20 18.33 -41.92
CA ARG A 595 -19.06 19.53 -41.90
C ARG A 595 -18.32 20.82 -42.32
N PRO A 596 -17.15 21.17 -41.72
CA PRO A 596 -16.37 22.32 -42.16
C PRO A 596 -15.94 22.21 -43.63
N GLY A 597 -15.41 21.05 -44.04
CA GLY A 597 -14.90 20.88 -45.41
C GLY A 597 -16.01 20.98 -46.47
N LEU A 598 -17.21 20.46 -46.21
CA LEU A 598 -18.36 20.69 -47.08
C LEU A 598 -18.86 22.14 -47.02
N GLY A 599 -18.77 22.79 -45.87
CA GLY A 599 -19.03 24.23 -45.74
C GLY A 599 -18.14 25.04 -46.69
N ASP A 600 -16.84 24.74 -46.71
CA ASP A 600 -15.87 25.38 -47.62
C ASP A 600 -16.16 25.07 -49.09
N ALA A 601 -16.61 23.84 -49.40
CA ALA A 601 -17.01 23.47 -50.76
C ALA A 601 -18.27 24.22 -51.22
N LEU A 602 -19.27 24.34 -50.34
CA LEU A 602 -20.52 25.07 -50.61
C LEU A 602 -20.29 26.58 -50.75
N ALA A 603 -19.35 27.16 -50.01
CA ALA A 603 -18.96 28.57 -50.19
C ALA A 603 -18.42 28.87 -51.60
N GLN A 604 -17.91 27.85 -52.30
CA GLN A 604 -17.41 27.96 -53.68
C GLN A 604 -18.52 27.80 -54.73
N ALA A 605 -19.79 27.65 -54.34
CA ALA A 605 -20.89 27.35 -55.26
C ALA A 605 -21.02 28.36 -56.42
N ALA A 606 -20.78 29.65 -56.16
CA ALA A 606 -20.83 30.70 -57.19
C ALA A 606 -19.83 30.47 -58.33
N SER A 607 -18.70 29.79 -58.06
CA SER A 607 -17.67 29.53 -59.07
C SER A 607 -17.99 28.34 -59.98
N ILE A 608 -18.91 27.47 -59.58
CA ILE A 608 -19.40 26.32 -60.37
C ILE A 608 -20.92 26.25 -60.20
N PRO A 609 -21.69 27.19 -60.78
CA PRO A 609 -23.09 27.40 -60.44
C PRO A 609 -24.01 26.24 -60.86
N LYS A 610 -23.60 25.46 -61.86
CA LYS A 610 -24.37 24.31 -62.36
C LYS A 610 -24.15 23.01 -61.57
N ALA A 611 -23.24 22.99 -60.59
CA ALA A 611 -23.12 21.81 -59.74
C ALA A 611 -24.35 21.66 -58.81
N PRO A 612 -24.73 20.44 -58.41
CA PRO A 612 -25.94 20.12 -57.66
C PRO A 612 -25.80 20.44 -56.16
N TRP A 613 -25.51 21.71 -55.84
CA TRP A 613 -25.25 22.17 -54.48
C TRP A 613 -26.43 21.96 -53.52
N GLN A 614 -27.65 22.10 -54.03
CA GLN A 614 -28.86 21.87 -53.23
C GLN A 614 -28.94 20.40 -52.76
N THR A 615 -28.68 19.43 -53.64
CA THR A 615 -28.68 18.01 -53.27
C THR A 615 -27.58 17.68 -52.27
N ILE A 616 -26.38 18.27 -52.42
CA ILE A 616 -25.28 18.11 -51.46
C ILE A 616 -25.68 18.67 -50.08
N GLN A 617 -26.33 19.84 -50.06
CA GLN A 617 -26.80 20.46 -48.83
C GLN A 617 -27.92 19.64 -48.15
N GLU A 618 -28.85 19.08 -48.92
CA GLU A 618 -29.91 18.20 -48.40
C GLU A 618 -29.34 16.94 -47.75
N LEU A 619 -28.35 16.30 -48.38
CA LEU A 619 -27.64 15.15 -47.80
C LEU A 619 -26.92 15.52 -46.51
N LEU A 620 -26.21 16.67 -46.49
CA LEU A 620 -25.50 17.15 -45.32
C LEU A 620 -26.47 17.43 -44.14
N ASN A 621 -27.60 18.07 -44.41
CA ASN A 621 -28.64 18.31 -43.41
C ASN A 621 -29.21 16.99 -42.86
N GLY A 622 -29.37 15.98 -43.71
CA GLY A 622 -29.80 14.64 -43.31
C GLY A 622 -28.85 13.97 -42.30
N LEU A 623 -27.56 14.30 -42.32
CA LEU A 623 -26.57 13.76 -41.37
C LEU A 623 -26.73 14.29 -39.94
N ALA A 624 -27.49 15.37 -39.70
CA ALA A 624 -27.79 15.84 -38.34
C ALA A 624 -28.47 14.75 -37.49
N TRP A 625 -29.22 13.85 -38.13
CA TRP A 625 -29.81 12.71 -37.45
C TRP A 625 -28.77 11.78 -36.80
N LEU A 626 -27.56 11.67 -37.37
CA LEU A 626 -26.49 10.81 -36.84
C LEU A 626 -25.84 11.33 -35.55
N ASP A 627 -26.03 12.61 -35.18
CA ASP A 627 -25.40 13.16 -33.97
C ASP A 627 -25.87 12.43 -32.70
N LYS A 628 -27.17 12.15 -32.60
CA LYS A 628 -27.74 11.44 -31.45
C LYS A 628 -27.29 9.97 -31.39
N PRO A 629 -27.44 9.15 -32.45
CA PRO A 629 -26.87 7.80 -32.51
C PRO A 629 -25.38 7.76 -32.19
N ALA A 630 -24.57 8.62 -32.81
CA ALA A 630 -23.12 8.64 -32.58
C ALA A 630 -22.78 8.97 -31.12
N ALA A 631 -23.55 9.87 -30.47
CA ALA A 631 -23.44 10.12 -29.04
C ALA A 631 -23.82 8.90 -28.20
N THR A 632 -25.01 8.33 -28.43
CA THR A 632 -25.47 7.14 -27.70
C THR A 632 -24.49 5.98 -27.80
N PHE A 633 -23.90 5.75 -28.97
CA PHE A 633 -22.90 4.70 -29.18
C PHE A 633 -21.59 5.04 -28.45
N ALA A 634 -21.07 6.25 -28.60
CA ALA A 634 -19.81 6.68 -27.98
C ALA A 634 -19.86 6.71 -26.44
N ASP A 635 -21.05 6.83 -25.87
CA ASP A 635 -21.28 6.86 -24.43
C ASP A 635 -21.62 5.47 -23.86
N ALA A 636 -21.63 4.42 -24.71
CA ALA A 636 -21.87 3.05 -24.28
C ALA A 636 -20.68 2.51 -23.45
N SER A 637 -20.94 2.14 -22.20
CA SER A 637 -19.91 1.62 -21.27
C SER A 637 -20.26 0.26 -20.64
N GLN A 638 -21.52 -0.18 -20.73
CA GLN A 638 -22.03 -1.37 -20.02
C GLN A 638 -22.96 -2.21 -20.90
N VAL A 639 -23.07 -3.52 -20.63
CA VAL A 639 -23.90 -4.47 -21.39
C VAL A 639 -25.39 -4.12 -21.37
N SER A 640 -25.88 -3.55 -20.26
CA SER A 640 -27.27 -3.07 -20.15
C SER A 640 -27.59 -1.93 -21.13
N HIS A 641 -26.59 -1.18 -21.62
CA HIS A 641 -26.82 -0.14 -22.62
C HIS A 641 -27.28 -0.76 -23.95
N LEU A 642 -26.88 -2.00 -24.26
CA LEU A 642 -27.34 -2.72 -25.44
C LEU A 642 -28.85 -2.94 -25.41
N ALA A 643 -29.44 -3.21 -24.24
CA ALA A 643 -30.89 -3.36 -24.08
C ALA A 643 -31.66 -2.07 -24.36
N LYS A 644 -31.02 -0.91 -24.16
CA LYS A 644 -31.61 0.42 -24.31
C LYS A 644 -31.48 0.98 -25.74
N LEU A 645 -30.77 0.29 -26.63
CA LEU A 645 -30.60 0.74 -28.01
C LEU A 645 -31.92 0.58 -28.78
N ASP A 646 -32.28 1.62 -29.53
CA ASP A 646 -33.31 1.48 -30.55
C ASP A 646 -32.76 0.61 -31.68
N ALA A 647 -33.33 -0.57 -31.81
CA ALA A 647 -33.02 -1.52 -32.87
C ALA A 647 -34.28 -1.93 -33.64
N THR A 648 -35.22 -1.01 -33.77
CA THR A 648 -36.37 -1.19 -34.68
C THR A 648 -35.89 -1.30 -36.14
N PRO A 649 -36.61 -2.03 -37.00
CA PRO A 649 -36.31 -2.09 -38.43
C PRO A 649 -36.20 -0.70 -39.08
N GLU A 650 -37.06 0.23 -38.69
CA GLU A 650 -37.11 1.62 -39.18
C GLU A 650 -35.85 2.40 -38.77
N TYR A 651 -35.42 2.26 -37.51
CA TYR A 651 -34.18 2.87 -37.02
C TYR A 651 -32.96 2.34 -37.78
N ARG A 652 -32.86 1.01 -37.95
CA ARG A 652 -31.75 0.38 -38.70
C ARG A 652 -31.72 0.82 -40.16
N ALA A 653 -32.87 0.92 -40.82
CA ALA A 653 -32.95 1.40 -42.20
C ALA A 653 -32.47 2.85 -42.32
N THR A 654 -32.90 3.72 -41.40
CA THR A 654 -32.49 5.13 -41.35
C THR A 654 -30.99 5.25 -41.09
N LEU A 655 -30.45 4.51 -40.12
CA LEU A 655 -29.03 4.48 -39.82
C LEU A 655 -28.20 4.04 -41.03
N LYS A 656 -28.60 2.96 -41.70
CA LYS A 656 -27.92 2.45 -42.90
C LYS A 656 -27.90 3.51 -44.01
N ALA A 657 -29.02 4.19 -44.25
CA ALA A 657 -29.10 5.25 -45.24
C ALA A 657 -28.16 6.43 -44.90
N ARG A 658 -28.17 6.90 -43.64
CA ARG A 658 -27.30 8.01 -43.23
C ARG A 658 -25.81 7.67 -43.20
N LEU A 659 -25.45 6.43 -42.88
CA LEU A 659 -24.06 5.97 -43.01
C LEU A 659 -23.60 5.95 -44.48
N ALA A 660 -24.48 5.57 -45.41
CA ALA A 660 -24.19 5.64 -46.84
C ALA A 660 -24.08 7.09 -47.34
N ASP A 661 -24.92 8.00 -46.86
CA ASP A 661 -24.84 9.42 -47.15
C ASP A 661 -23.50 10.01 -46.65
N LEU A 662 -23.09 9.65 -45.42
CA LEU A 662 -21.82 10.06 -44.82
C LEU A 662 -20.62 9.65 -45.67
N GLU A 663 -20.57 8.39 -46.09
CA GLU A 663 -19.50 7.87 -46.96
C GLU A 663 -19.51 8.53 -48.35
N THR A 664 -20.70 8.74 -48.92
CA THR A 664 -20.87 9.42 -50.22
C THR A 664 -20.31 10.84 -50.16
N LEU A 665 -20.65 11.59 -49.11
CA LEU A 665 -20.21 12.96 -48.92
C LEU A 665 -18.72 13.06 -48.57
N ARG A 666 -18.18 12.12 -47.79
CA ARG A 666 -16.75 12.05 -47.48
C ARG A 666 -15.93 11.83 -48.75
N THR A 667 -16.27 10.79 -49.52
CA THR A 667 -15.55 10.50 -50.78
C THR A 667 -15.71 11.62 -51.80
N PHE A 668 -16.86 12.29 -51.84
CA PHE A 668 -17.05 13.49 -52.66
C PHE A 668 -16.10 14.59 -52.23
N LEU A 669 -16.05 14.93 -50.94
CA LEU A 669 -15.20 16.01 -50.42
C LEU A 669 -13.72 15.75 -50.69
N ASP A 670 -13.26 14.51 -50.49
CA ASP A 670 -11.89 14.09 -50.77
C ASP A 670 -11.53 14.32 -52.25
N ASP A 671 -12.37 13.86 -53.17
CA ASP A 671 -12.15 14.08 -54.61
C ASP A 671 -12.28 15.57 -54.99
N TRP A 672 -13.21 16.29 -54.36
CA TRP A 672 -13.55 17.68 -54.66
C TRP A 672 -12.42 18.64 -54.28
N ALA A 673 -11.94 18.54 -53.04
CA ALA A 673 -10.91 19.40 -52.48
C ALA A 673 -9.51 18.82 -52.72
N ALA A 674 -9.18 17.68 -52.11
CA ALA A 674 -7.84 17.10 -52.17
C ALA A 674 -7.51 16.51 -53.56
N GLY A 675 -8.51 15.96 -54.26
CA GLY A 675 -8.39 15.44 -55.61
C GLY A 675 -8.27 16.51 -56.70
N GLY A 676 -8.40 17.80 -56.36
CA GLY A 676 -8.24 18.93 -57.28
C GLY A 676 -9.38 19.12 -58.28
N LEU A 677 -10.50 18.39 -58.13
CA LEU A 677 -11.64 18.43 -59.04
C LEU A 677 -12.26 19.83 -59.12
N ALA A 678 -12.45 20.50 -57.98
CA ALA A 678 -13.01 21.85 -57.91
C ALA A 678 -12.16 22.88 -58.68
N ALA A 679 -10.83 22.86 -58.45
CA ALA A 679 -9.90 23.76 -59.13
C ALA A 679 -9.86 23.51 -60.63
N GLY A 680 -9.89 22.23 -61.04
CA GLY A 680 -9.93 21.82 -62.44
C GLY A 680 -11.17 22.30 -63.19
N ILE A 681 -12.36 22.11 -62.60
CA ILE A 681 -13.63 22.57 -63.20
C ILE A 681 -13.64 24.10 -63.31
N ARG A 682 -13.25 24.83 -62.25
CA ARG A 682 -13.17 26.30 -62.30
C ARG A 682 -12.31 26.81 -63.44
N ARG A 683 -11.08 26.30 -63.53
CA ARG A 683 -10.15 26.68 -64.60
C ARG A 683 -10.75 26.40 -65.98
N MET A 684 -11.39 25.25 -66.15
CA MET A 684 -12.04 24.89 -67.40
C MET A 684 -13.17 25.87 -67.76
N LEU A 685 -14.02 26.24 -66.80
CA LEU A 685 -15.09 27.22 -67.00
C LEU A 685 -14.56 28.61 -67.38
N GLU A 686 -13.55 29.10 -66.67
CA GLU A 686 -12.87 30.37 -66.98
C GLU A 686 -12.24 30.34 -68.37
N SER A 687 -11.58 29.23 -68.71
CA SER A 687 -10.94 29.01 -70.01
C SER A 687 -11.95 29.02 -71.15
N VAL A 688 -13.09 28.33 -70.98
CA VAL A 688 -14.18 28.26 -71.97
C VAL A 688 -14.84 29.62 -72.18
N ALA A 689 -14.99 30.43 -71.13
CA ALA A 689 -15.57 31.78 -71.23
C ALA A 689 -14.71 32.73 -72.10
N VAL A 690 -13.41 32.45 -72.23
CA VAL A 690 -12.48 33.23 -73.07
C VAL A 690 -12.52 32.78 -74.54
N LEU A 691 -12.81 31.50 -74.83
CA LEU A 691 -12.71 30.94 -76.19
C LEU A 691 -13.45 31.75 -77.27
N PRO A 692 -14.70 32.23 -77.09
CA PRO A 692 -15.38 33.02 -78.11
C PRO A 692 -14.68 34.35 -78.45
N LYS A 693 -13.94 34.93 -77.50
CA LYS A 693 -13.26 36.22 -77.68
C LYS A 693 -12.01 36.09 -78.57
N ILE A 694 -11.46 34.89 -78.69
CA ILE A 694 -10.23 34.62 -79.43
C ILE A 694 -10.47 33.95 -80.78
N GLU A 695 -11.70 33.51 -81.08
CA GLU A 695 -12.04 32.82 -82.34
C GLU A 695 -11.74 33.65 -83.61
N GLY A 696 -11.74 34.97 -83.52
CA GLY A 696 -11.35 35.85 -84.64
C GLY A 696 -9.84 35.96 -84.86
N LEU A 697 -9.01 35.43 -83.95
CA LEU A 697 -7.55 35.63 -83.90
C LEU A 697 -6.75 34.34 -84.16
N VAL A 698 -7.44 33.23 -84.44
CA VAL A 698 -6.86 31.89 -84.44
C VAL A 698 -6.67 31.32 -85.85
N THR A 699 -5.74 30.36 -86.00
CA THR A 699 -5.57 29.62 -87.26
C THR A 699 -6.60 28.49 -87.41
N LEU A 700 -6.66 27.84 -88.58
CA LEU A 700 -7.53 26.68 -88.80
C LEU A 700 -7.25 25.51 -87.82
N ALA A 701 -5.98 25.26 -87.48
CA ALA A 701 -5.61 24.21 -86.51
C ALA A 701 -5.99 24.59 -85.07
N ASP A 702 -5.87 25.87 -84.72
CA ASP A 702 -6.32 26.41 -83.45
C ASP A 702 -7.86 26.32 -83.32
N ALA A 703 -8.61 26.56 -84.41
CA ALA A 703 -10.07 26.45 -84.44
C ALA A 703 -10.56 25.01 -84.15
N ALA A 704 -9.92 24.00 -84.73
CA ALA A 704 -10.18 22.59 -84.38
C ALA A 704 -9.93 22.30 -82.89
N THR A 705 -8.86 22.87 -82.32
CA THR A 705 -8.55 22.73 -80.89
C THR A 705 -9.61 23.39 -80.01
N ILE A 706 -10.15 24.56 -80.40
CA ILE A 706 -11.25 25.23 -79.71
C ILE A 706 -12.51 24.37 -79.71
N THR A 707 -12.87 23.76 -80.85
CA THR A 707 -14.01 22.83 -80.92
C THR A 707 -13.84 21.63 -79.99
N ASP A 708 -12.64 21.05 -79.95
CA ASP A 708 -12.28 19.96 -79.05
C ASP A 708 -12.40 20.35 -77.57
N LEU A 709 -11.89 21.53 -77.20
CA LEU A 709 -11.98 22.05 -75.83
C LEU A 709 -13.43 22.28 -75.41
N ARG A 710 -14.27 22.84 -76.31
CA ARG A 710 -15.71 22.98 -76.08
C ARG A 710 -16.39 21.63 -75.87
N ARG A 711 -16.07 20.63 -76.70
CA ARG A 711 -16.59 19.27 -76.56
C ARG A 711 -16.23 18.67 -75.19
N ILE A 712 -14.96 18.73 -74.80
CA ILE A 712 -14.50 18.22 -73.49
C ILE A 712 -15.21 18.95 -72.34
N ALA A 713 -15.41 20.26 -72.45
CA ALA A 713 -16.12 21.04 -71.44
C ALA A 713 -17.60 20.66 -71.34
N THR A 714 -18.31 20.53 -72.46
CA THR A 714 -19.72 20.08 -72.49
C THR A 714 -19.86 18.67 -71.93
N GLU A 715 -18.97 17.76 -72.30
CA GLU A 715 -18.96 16.39 -71.79
C GLU A 715 -18.58 16.28 -70.31
N SER A 716 -17.86 17.27 -69.77
CA SER A 716 -17.53 17.37 -68.34
C SER A 716 -18.71 17.96 -67.57
N GLU A 717 -19.37 18.98 -68.13
CA GLU A 717 -20.58 19.59 -67.58
C GLU A 717 -21.72 18.60 -67.42
N ALA A 718 -21.93 17.73 -68.41
CA ALA A 718 -22.94 16.67 -68.34
C ALA A 718 -22.74 15.74 -67.14
N ILE A 719 -21.52 15.58 -66.64
CA ILE A 719 -21.22 14.75 -65.46
C ILE A 719 -21.46 15.52 -64.16
N TYR A 720 -20.93 16.73 -64.02
CA TYR A 720 -21.02 17.45 -62.74
C TYR A 720 -22.36 18.14 -62.51
N ILE A 721 -23.22 18.30 -63.53
CA ILE A 721 -24.59 18.83 -63.36
C ILE A 721 -25.55 17.79 -62.77
N ASP A 722 -25.31 16.50 -63.04
CA ASP A 722 -26.15 15.40 -62.58
C ASP A 722 -25.74 14.98 -61.16
N PRO A 723 -26.60 15.17 -60.14
CA PRO A 723 -26.31 14.75 -58.77
C PRO A 723 -25.93 13.28 -58.65
N LYS A 724 -26.55 12.40 -59.44
CA LYS A 724 -26.30 10.95 -59.37
C LYS A 724 -24.94 10.59 -59.93
N GLN A 725 -24.42 11.37 -60.88
CA GLN A 725 -23.08 11.16 -61.43
C GLN A 725 -22.04 11.81 -60.53
N LEU A 726 -22.19 13.08 -60.16
CA LEU A 726 -21.19 13.76 -59.34
C LEU A 726 -20.97 13.10 -57.98
N LEU A 727 -22.03 12.57 -57.33
CA LEU A 727 -21.91 11.92 -56.03
C LEU A 727 -21.36 10.49 -56.09
N LYS A 728 -21.25 9.88 -57.27
CA LYS A 728 -20.63 8.55 -57.44
C LYS A 728 -19.14 8.66 -57.76
N ALA A 729 -18.30 8.03 -56.93
CA ALA A 729 -16.84 8.01 -57.12
C ALA A 729 -16.42 7.52 -58.52
N ASP A 730 -17.05 6.45 -59.03
CA ASP A 730 -16.73 5.91 -60.36
C ASP A 730 -17.04 6.86 -61.52
N GLN A 731 -17.97 7.79 -61.33
CA GLN A 731 -18.33 8.80 -62.33
C GLN A 731 -17.50 10.08 -62.19
N ARG A 732 -16.96 10.37 -61.00
CA ARG A 732 -15.97 11.44 -60.79
C ARG A 732 -14.61 11.14 -61.44
N ARG A 733 -14.22 9.86 -61.56
CA ARG A 733 -12.96 9.45 -62.22
C ARG A 733 -12.89 9.88 -63.71
N PRO A 734 -13.89 9.58 -64.56
CA PRO A 734 -13.95 10.12 -65.93
C PRO A 734 -13.90 11.64 -66.00
N LEU A 735 -14.58 12.33 -65.07
CA LEU A 735 -14.57 13.79 -65.02
C LEU A 735 -13.16 14.33 -64.76
N ARG A 736 -12.43 13.74 -63.80
CA ARG A 736 -11.03 14.06 -63.55
C ARG A 736 -10.16 13.84 -64.78
N GLY A 737 -10.32 12.71 -65.47
CA GLY A 737 -9.60 12.42 -66.72
C GLY A 737 -9.86 13.46 -67.81
N LYS A 738 -11.11 13.93 -67.98
CA LYS A 738 -11.45 15.00 -68.93
C LYS A 738 -10.81 16.33 -68.57
N ILE A 739 -10.77 16.70 -67.30
CA ILE A 739 -10.09 17.91 -66.81
C ILE A 739 -8.58 17.84 -67.09
N GLU A 740 -7.96 16.68 -66.84
CA GLU A 740 -6.55 16.45 -67.12
C GLU A 740 -6.23 16.49 -68.62
N GLN A 741 -7.16 16.09 -69.48
CA GLN A 741 -7.05 16.24 -70.94
C GLN A 741 -7.27 17.69 -71.41
N PHE A 742 -8.19 18.43 -70.79
CA PHE A 742 -8.51 19.80 -71.14
C PHE A 742 -7.31 20.73 -70.93
N ARG A 743 -6.65 20.59 -69.76
CA ARG A 743 -5.58 21.49 -69.31
C ARG A 743 -4.43 21.66 -70.32
N PRO A 744 -3.72 20.62 -70.78
CA PRO A 744 -2.59 20.78 -71.69
C PRO A 744 -3.02 21.30 -73.06
N LYS A 745 -4.21 20.91 -73.55
CA LYS A 745 -4.77 21.42 -74.82
C LYS A 745 -5.01 22.92 -74.75
N TYR A 746 -5.62 23.40 -73.67
CA TYR A 746 -5.84 24.83 -73.46
C TYR A 746 -4.53 25.58 -73.28
N ASP A 747 -3.59 25.04 -72.50
CA ASP A 747 -2.30 25.68 -72.24
C ASP A 747 -1.49 25.84 -73.53
N GLN A 748 -1.45 24.80 -74.38
CA GLN A 748 -0.79 24.87 -75.68
C GLN A 748 -1.44 25.91 -76.59
N LEU A 749 -2.77 25.97 -76.65
CA LEU A 749 -3.51 26.97 -77.43
C LEU A 749 -3.21 28.38 -76.90
N TYR A 750 -3.32 28.60 -75.58
CA TYR A 750 -3.09 29.88 -74.94
C TYR A 750 -1.65 30.36 -75.15
N PHE A 751 -0.65 29.54 -74.86
CA PHE A 751 0.76 29.91 -75.04
C PHE A 751 1.11 30.14 -76.51
N GLY A 752 0.55 29.34 -77.42
CA GLY A 752 0.71 29.50 -78.86
C GLY A 752 0.19 30.86 -79.35
N LEU A 753 -1.04 31.21 -78.95
CA LEU A 753 -1.65 32.50 -79.27
C LEU A 753 -0.90 33.66 -78.61
N HIS A 754 -0.55 33.53 -77.33
CA HIS A 754 0.19 34.55 -76.61
C HIS A 754 1.52 34.84 -77.29
N ARG A 755 2.30 33.81 -77.64
CA ARG A 755 3.59 33.97 -78.34
C ARG A 755 3.43 34.67 -79.69
N ARG A 756 2.37 34.38 -80.43
CA ARG A 756 2.12 34.92 -81.78
C ARG A 756 1.58 36.35 -81.76
N LEU A 757 0.68 36.67 -80.85
CA LEU A 757 -0.07 37.93 -80.86
C LEU A 757 0.53 38.99 -79.93
N VAL A 758 1.18 38.57 -78.83
CA VAL A 758 1.69 39.46 -77.77
C VAL A 758 3.14 39.15 -77.41
N GLY A 759 3.69 38.01 -77.83
CA GLY A 759 5.04 37.57 -77.48
C GLY A 759 6.06 37.78 -78.58
N GLU A 760 7.04 36.88 -78.67
CA GLU A 760 8.18 36.96 -79.59
C GLU A 760 7.80 36.96 -81.08
N GLY A 761 6.64 36.39 -81.44
CA GLY A 761 6.15 36.32 -82.81
C GLY A 761 5.33 37.51 -83.25
N ALA A 762 5.06 38.47 -82.36
CA ALA A 762 4.33 39.69 -82.71
C ALA A 762 5.22 40.63 -83.54
N ALA A 763 4.62 41.33 -84.51
CA ALA A 763 5.30 42.30 -85.37
C ALA A 763 5.62 43.61 -84.62
N TRP A 764 6.46 43.53 -83.58
CA TRP A 764 6.88 44.68 -82.78
C TRP A 764 7.58 45.76 -83.60
N GLY A 765 8.11 45.41 -84.78
CA GLY A 765 8.72 46.33 -85.73
C GLY A 765 7.77 47.45 -86.18
N ASP A 766 6.49 47.15 -86.37
CA ASP A 766 5.50 48.15 -86.80
C ASP A 766 5.17 49.12 -85.66
N LEU A 767 5.03 48.61 -84.43
CA LEU A 767 4.86 49.44 -83.24
C LEU A 767 6.11 50.31 -82.99
N ALA A 768 7.30 49.75 -83.18
CA ALA A 768 8.56 50.46 -83.07
C ALA A 768 8.70 51.54 -84.16
N ALA A 769 8.24 51.27 -85.38
CA ALA A 769 8.21 52.24 -86.48
C ALA A 769 7.20 53.36 -86.22
N VAL A 770 6.01 53.06 -85.71
CA VAL A 770 5.03 54.07 -85.27
C VAL A 770 5.63 54.96 -84.18
N ARG A 771 6.28 54.37 -83.16
CA ARG A 771 6.96 55.13 -82.09
C ARG A 771 8.10 56.02 -82.60
N LYS A 772 8.76 55.62 -83.70
CA LYS A 772 9.80 56.40 -84.37
C LYS A 772 9.28 57.36 -85.44
N SER A 773 7.99 57.33 -85.76
CA SER A 773 7.41 58.23 -86.77
C SER A 773 7.44 59.67 -86.28
N THR A 774 7.79 60.61 -87.15
CA THR A 774 7.82 62.06 -86.85
C THR A 774 6.50 62.55 -86.27
N ARG A 775 5.37 61.98 -86.71
CA ARG A 775 4.04 62.30 -86.19
C ARG A 775 3.89 61.87 -84.73
N PHE A 776 4.32 60.66 -84.38
CA PHE A 776 4.28 60.20 -82.99
C PHE A 776 5.28 60.96 -82.12
N THR A 777 6.50 61.27 -82.61
CA THR A 777 7.48 62.05 -81.86
C THR A 777 6.99 63.47 -81.61
N ALA A 778 6.34 64.09 -82.61
CA ALA A 778 5.70 65.40 -82.46
C ALA A 778 4.57 65.34 -81.43
N LEU A 779 3.67 64.36 -81.54
CA LEU A 779 2.60 64.13 -80.56
C LEU A 779 3.14 63.89 -79.15
N ALA A 780 4.21 63.09 -79.00
CA ALA A 780 4.85 62.81 -77.72
C ALA A 780 5.52 64.07 -77.12
N SER A 781 6.05 64.97 -77.94
CA SER A 781 6.61 66.25 -77.45
C SER A 781 5.54 67.19 -76.89
N LEU A 782 4.30 67.15 -77.41
CA LEU A 782 3.17 67.93 -76.90
C LEU A 782 2.78 67.55 -75.46
N LYS A 783 3.12 66.33 -75.00
CA LYS A 783 2.92 65.87 -73.61
C LYS A 783 3.68 66.73 -72.58
N SER A 784 4.71 67.46 -73.01
CA SER A 784 5.51 68.35 -72.15
C SER A 784 4.96 69.78 -72.06
N LEU A 785 3.91 70.11 -72.80
CA LEU A 785 3.26 71.41 -72.73
C LEU A 785 2.30 71.47 -71.52
N PRO A 786 2.39 72.49 -70.66
CA PRO A 786 1.67 72.55 -69.38
C PRO A 786 0.14 72.71 -69.50
N PHE A 787 -0.40 72.85 -70.72
CA PHE A 787 -1.83 73.05 -70.97
C PHE A 787 -2.54 71.82 -71.55
N ILE A 788 -1.80 70.73 -71.82
CA ILE A 788 -2.37 69.47 -72.35
C ILE A 788 -2.32 68.42 -71.24
N SER A 789 -3.48 67.87 -70.87
CA SER A 789 -3.56 66.82 -69.85
C SER A 789 -2.83 65.55 -70.32
N PRO A 790 -1.80 65.06 -69.60
CA PRO A 790 -1.07 63.86 -69.99
C PRO A 790 -1.93 62.58 -69.96
N ALA A 791 -3.10 62.62 -69.31
CA ALA A 791 -3.98 61.47 -69.13
C ALA A 791 -4.63 60.99 -70.43
N GLU A 792 -5.03 61.90 -71.31
CA GLU A 792 -5.64 61.55 -72.61
C GLU A 792 -4.61 60.96 -73.59
N PHE A 793 -3.33 61.32 -73.44
CA PHE A 793 -2.24 60.80 -74.26
C PHE A 793 -1.73 59.41 -73.86
N ASN A 794 -2.01 58.97 -72.62
CA ASN A 794 -1.58 57.65 -72.12
C ASN A 794 -2.64 56.55 -72.32
N LEU A 795 -3.78 56.88 -72.94
CA LEU A 795 -4.86 55.95 -73.27
C LEU A 795 -4.68 55.29 -74.67
N ILE A 796 -3.63 55.65 -75.40
CA ILE A 796 -3.17 55.05 -76.67
C ILE A 796 -1.77 54.48 -76.42
#